data_AF-A0A1Y3NGM8-F1
#
_entry.id   AF-A0A1Y3NGM8-F1
#
_cell.length_a   1.000
_cell.length_b   1.000
_cell.length_c   1.000
_cell.angle_alpha   90.00
_cell.angle_beta   90.00
_cell.angle_gamma   90.00
#
_symmetry.space_group_name_H-M   'P 1'
#
loop_
_entity.id
_entity.type
_entity.pdbx_description
1 polymer ?
#
loop_
_entity_poly.entity_id
_entity_poly.type
_entity_poly.pdbx_seq_one_letter_code
_entity_poly.pdbx_strand_id
1 'polypeptide(L)'
;MFLIINNYIALIYLTGILPLKSCELNRDFKGHFIEFSMASPKWMAKYMGFTDSEVKMLCDLYEKKLNTTIEDKTQNLMNKKQKLNDGSINKMDKNGKTEEESSHKNNGNRKETKEELSHKNNGNRKETEEELSHKNKGNGKEEVKSFYEIIKDFYNGYTLIDVFYNVKYKVYSPYSVINAINKGTINNYQMENKEMLYEIIQKNFYNLKYVILLLMEHEKVDIDSVKFQNDEISFVERKANLLLLVHLGYLGYDLLENNIFIPIKEIREIFELYIKSKNWENLNIPSDIYNPGEDRYSKFSKNRYFIDKTKLILQLNDTLDFDDIKNICVTRPRRFGKTVTVDMLTAYYSFSESKITVFEDKKITEDKDWDKYLGKFNVIKLDMSVINEVKKYDKNFEGDEEEDVVEITKKIYERTHREIVLIIDEWDLIFRDKRYDIQSAIEYLNFLTLLIKCNQYVALTYMTGILPIKNHGLQSSVRGVFNEFTMISNRLVAEYVGFTEDDVEELCKKHLSEQILINSYENKILLHENAYKNKIPLQENVYKDKEKIIAINFEMIKDWYKGYRLKNNNDGKAYDIYTPFSVIETIKNKKIENHWIKTESNSILIDYINKDLEGLKKDIILLMNKGKLKVNLNAYRSDVRNKEYESKDAILTALIHLGYLAYDSKSDYVYIPNKEIYTEFQDPQVKILNIITCKIEKYIETNNE
;
A
#
# COMPACT_ATOMS: atom_id res chain seq x y z
N MET A 1 -1.49 -49.61 -2.28
CA MET A 1 -1.15 -50.72 -1.35
C MET A 1 -1.88 -51.99 -1.76
N PHE A 2 -1.37 -53.18 -1.40
CA PHE A 2 -2.11 -54.44 -1.47
C PHE A 2 -2.54 -54.85 -0.06
N LEU A 3 -3.83 -55.10 0.16
CA LEU A 3 -4.34 -55.62 1.43
C LEU A 3 -4.40 -57.15 1.34
N ILE A 4 -3.73 -57.87 2.23
CA ILE A 4 -3.85 -59.34 2.30
C ILE A 4 -4.97 -59.68 3.29
N ILE A 5 -6.10 -60.14 2.75
CA ILE A 5 -7.22 -60.69 3.53
C ILE A 5 -7.37 -62.15 3.12
N ASN A 6 -7.25 -63.08 4.08
CA ASN A 6 -7.39 -64.52 3.87
C ASN A 6 -6.58 -65.06 2.67
N ASN A 7 -5.30 -64.69 2.58
CA ASN A 7 -4.36 -65.02 1.49
C ASN A 7 -4.65 -64.42 0.10
N TYR A 8 -5.65 -63.55 -0.05
CA TYR A 8 -5.89 -62.83 -1.31
C TYR A 8 -5.23 -61.44 -1.29
N ILE A 9 -4.48 -61.14 -2.35
CA ILE A 9 -3.79 -59.87 -2.59
C ILE A 9 -4.79 -58.89 -3.22
N ALA A 10 -5.42 -58.03 -2.40
CA ALA A 10 -6.44 -57.09 -2.85
C ALA A 10 -5.82 -55.72 -3.21
N LEU A 11 -5.95 -55.30 -4.47
CA LEU A 11 -5.48 -53.99 -4.94
C LEU A 11 -6.34 -52.86 -4.35
N ILE A 12 -5.75 -52.01 -3.49
CA ILE A 12 -6.45 -50.82 -2.99
C ILE A 12 -6.25 -49.67 -3.99
N TYR A 13 -7.31 -49.33 -4.71
CA TYR A 13 -7.43 -48.10 -5.49
C TYR A 13 -8.24 -47.07 -4.68
N LEU A 14 -7.71 -45.85 -4.55
CA LEU A 14 -8.37 -44.74 -3.85
C LEU A 14 -8.53 -43.56 -4.81
N THR A 15 -9.70 -42.93 -4.77
CA THR A 15 -10.00 -41.68 -5.50
C THR A 15 -10.29 -40.57 -4.50
N GLY A 16 -9.70 -39.39 -4.72
CA GLY A 16 -9.93 -38.21 -3.89
C GLY A 16 -9.63 -36.94 -4.67
N ILE A 17 -10.13 -35.80 -4.16
CA ILE A 17 -9.96 -34.48 -4.79
C ILE A 17 -8.53 -33.94 -4.55
N LEU A 18 -7.89 -34.33 -3.44
CA LEU A 18 -6.57 -33.86 -3.02
C LEU A 18 -5.54 -35.01 -3.05
N PRO A 19 -4.25 -34.72 -3.31
CA PRO A 19 -3.19 -35.72 -3.19
C PRO A 19 -3.04 -36.21 -1.74
N LEU A 20 -2.79 -37.50 -1.56
CA LEU A 20 -2.54 -38.12 -0.24
C LEU A 20 -1.37 -37.45 0.50
N LYS A 21 -0.42 -36.87 -0.23
CA LYS A 21 0.67 -36.08 0.35
C LYS A 21 0.21 -34.84 1.11
N SER A 22 -0.84 -34.13 0.68
CA SER A 22 -1.31 -32.90 1.34
C SER A 22 -2.23 -33.14 2.53
N CYS A 23 -2.81 -34.34 2.68
CA CYS A 23 -3.65 -34.69 3.83
C CYS A 23 -2.81 -34.93 5.11
N GLU A 24 -3.34 -34.64 6.30
CA GLU A 24 -2.70 -34.96 7.59
C GLU A 24 -2.83 -36.45 7.97
N LEU A 25 -2.18 -37.30 7.17
CA LEU A 25 -2.12 -38.76 7.37
C LEU A 25 -0.72 -39.18 7.84
N ASN A 26 -0.64 -40.27 8.63
CA ASN A 26 0.63 -40.83 9.09
C ASN A 26 1.59 -41.10 7.90
N ARG A 27 2.88 -40.78 8.08
CA ARG A 27 3.92 -40.92 7.06
C ARG A 27 4.03 -42.35 6.54
N ASP A 28 3.90 -43.35 7.42
CA ASP A 28 3.94 -44.77 7.06
C ASP A 28 2.83 -45.12 6.05
N PHE A 29 1.61 -44.63 6.30
CA PHE A 29 0.47 -44.83 5.42
C PHE A 29 0.69 -44.19 4.04
N LYS A 30 1.21 -42.95 4.00
CA LYS A 30 1.55 -42.25 2.75
C LYS A 30 2.58 -43.00 1.91
N GLY A 31 3.52 -43.71 2.53
CA GLY A 31 4.56 -44.49 1.84
C GLY A 31 4.06 -45.69 1.03
N HIS A 32 2.81 -46.14 1.25
CA HIS A 32 2.26 -47.35 0.62
C HIS A 32 1.38 -47.11 -0.62
N PHE A 33 1.32 -45.87 -1.13
CA PHE A 33 0.52 -45.49 -2.30
C PHE A 33 1.36 -44.84 -3.40
N ILE A 34 1.14 -45.29 -4.65
CA ILE A 34 1.65 -44.62 -5.84
C ILE A 34 0.61 -43.55 -6.21
N GLU A 35 0.98 -42.29 -6.00
CA GLU A 35 0.10 -41.14 -6.23
C GLU A 35 0.17 -40.68 -7.69
N PHE A 36 -0.99 -40.32 -8.25
CA PHE A 36 -1.18 -39.67 -9.55
C PHE A 36 -2.14 -38.50 -9.33
N SER A 37 -1.85 -37.33 -9.89
CA SER A 37 -2.67 -36.13 -9.72
C SER A 37 -2.52 -35.19 -10.92
N MET A 38 -3.37 -34.15 -11.05
CA MET A 38 -3.31 -33.19 -12.17
C MET A 38 -1.91 -32.59 -12.38
N ALA A 39 -1.13 -32.33 -11.32
CA ALA A 39 0.23 -31.80 -11.42
C ALA A 39 1.33 -32.87 -11.54
N SER A 40 1.01 -34.17 -11.36
CA SER A 40 1.94 -35.29 -11.59
C SER A 40 1.17 -36.52 -12.12
N PRO A 41 0.64 -36.47 -13.35
CA PRO A 41 -0.31 -37.46 -13.85
C PRO A 41 0.37 -38.71 -14.40
N LYS A 42 1.61 -38.60 -14.91
CA LYS A 42 2.41 -39.73 -15.44
C LYS A 42 1.61 -40.50 -16.50
N TRP A 43 1.72 -41.83 -16.56
CA TRP A 43 0.97 -42.67 -17.50
C TRP A 43 -0.56 -42.60 -17.33
N MET A 44 -1.05 -42.11 -16.18
CA MET A 44 -2.48 -41.91 -15.95
C MET A 44 -3.03 -40.68 -16.69
N ALA A 45 -2.19 -39.81 -17.27
CA ALA A 45 -2.57 -38.57 -17.95
C ALA A 45 -3.67 -38.74 -19.00
N LYS A 46 -3.62 -39.81 -19.81
CA LYS A 46 -4.65 -40.10 -20.82
C LYS A 46 -6.02 -40.44 -20.21
N TYR A 47 -6.05 -40.91 -18.96
CA TYR A 47 -7.23 -41.49 -18.31
C TYR A 47 -7.89 -40.56 -17.27
N MET A 48 -7.39 -39.33 -17.10
CA MET A 48 -7.93 -38.35 -16.13
C MET A 48 -9.09 -37.49 -16.67
N GLY A 49 -9.43 -37.62 -17.95
CA GLY A 49 -10.55 -36.94 -18.60
C GLY A 49 -10.84 -37.58 -19.96
N PHE A 50 -11.79 -37.02 -20.72
CA PHE A 50 -12.02 -37.50 -22.09
C PHE A 50 -10.96 -36.98 -23.05
N THR A 51 -10.52 -37.79 -24.00
CA THR A 51 -9.71 -37.36 -25.14
C THR A 51 -10.56 -36.67 -26.20
N ASP A 52 -9.93 -35.88 -27.06
CA ASP A 52 -10.58 -35.19 -28.19
C ASP A 52 -11.38 -36.14 -29.10
N SER A 53 -10.87 -37.36 -29.32
CA SER A 53 -11.57 -38.43 -30.04
C SER A 53 -12.84 -38.93 -29.35
N GLU A 54 -12.85 -39.01 -28.02
CA GLU A 54 -14.01 -39.46 -27.25
C GLU A 54 -15.07 -38.36 -27.15
N VAL A 55 -14.65 -37.11 -26.95
CA VAL A 55 -15.56 -35.94 -27.00
C VAL A 55 -16.21 -35.85 -28.38
N LYS A 56 -15.44 -35.96 -29.46
CA LYS A 56 -16.00 -35.97 -30.82
C LYS A 56 -17.00 -37.11 -31.04
N MET A 57 -16.67 -38.33 -30.62
CA MET A 57 -17.59 -39.48 -30.71
C MET A 57 -18.90 -39.22 -29.94
N LEU A 58 -18.84 -38.61 -28.77
CA LEU A 58 -20.02 -38.27 -27.96
C LEU A 58 -20.87 -37.17 -28.64
N CYS A 59 -20.25 -36.15 -29.23
CA CYS A 59 -20.94 -35.12 -30.02
C CYS A 59 -21.59 -35.71 -31.29
N ASP A 60 -20.87 -36.54 -32.04
CA ASP A 60 -21.39 -37.24 -33.23
C ASP A 60 -22.62 -38.10 -32.90
N LEU A 61 -22.64 -38.75 -31.72
CA LEU A 61 -23.78 -39.53 -31.24
C LEU A 61 -24.96 -38.65 -30.82
N TYR A 62 -24.69 -37.49 -30.22
CA TYR A 62 -25.71 -36.50 -29.85
C TYR A 62 -26.38 -35.88 -31.08
N GLU A 63 -25.60 -35.42 -32.07
CA GLU A 63 -26.12 -34.87 -33.32
C GLU A 63 -26.94 -35.91 -34.11
N LYS A 64 -26.48 -37.18 -34.17
CA LYS A 64 -27.27 -38.28 -34.76
C LYS A 64 -28.62 -38.47 -34.05
N LYS A 65 -28.64 -38.42 -32.72
CA LYS A 65 -29.88 -38.57 -31.92
C LYS A 65 -30.84 -37.38 -32.09
N LEU A 66 -30.31 -36.16 -32.24
CA LEU A 66 -31.11 -34.99 -32.62
C LEU A 66 -31.74 -35.17 -34.00
N ASN A 67 -30.93 -35.54 -35.00
CA ASN A 67 -31.38 -35.71 -36.38
C ASN A 67 -32.45 -36.81 -36.51
N THR A 68 -32.26 -37.99 -35.92
CA THR A 68 -33.32 -39.03 -35.93
C THR A 68 -34.58 -38.58 -35.19
N THR A 69 -34.46 -37.81 -34.11
CA THR A 69 -35.63 -37.23 -33.40
C THR A 69 -36.37 -36.18 -34.26
N ILE A 70 -35.66 -35.45 -35.12
CA ILE A 70 -36.24 -34.51 -36.08
C ILE A 70 -36.89 -35.25 -37.25
N GLU A 71 -36.25 -36.30 -37.76
CA GLU A 71 -36.78 -37.18 -38.80
C GLU A 71 -38.07 -37.88 -38.33
N ASP A 72 -38.09 -38.49 -37.13
CA ASP A 72 -39.28 -39.10 -36.54
C ASP A 72 -40.42 -38.10 -36.37
N LYS A 73 -40.15 -36.88 -35.91
CA LYS A 73 -41.16 -35.81 -35.80
C LYS A 73 -41.69 -35.39 -37.17
N THR A 74 -40.81 -35.31 -38.17
CA THR A 74 -41.16 -34.92 -39.54
C THR A 74 -41.96 -36.02 -40.26
N GLN A 75 -41.57 -37.28 -40.08
CA GLN A 75 -42.26 -38.45 -40.62
C GLN A 75 -43.63 -38.63 -39.96
N ASN A 76 -43.74 -38.42 -38.64
CA ASN A 76 -45.05 -38.38 -37.97
C ASN A 76 -45.93 -37.23 -38.48
N LEU A 77 -45.37 -36.05 -38.77
CA LEU A 77 -46.11 -34.94 -39.39
C LEU A 77 -46.56 -35.25 -40.83
N MET A 78 -45.75 -35.97 -41.63
CA MET A 78 -46.13 -36.40 -42.98
C MET A 78 -47.19 -37.52 -42.93
N ASN A 79 -47.04 -38.52 -42.06
CA ASN A 79 -48.06 -39.56 -41.83
C ASN A 79 -49.39 -38.95 -41.36
N LYS A 80 -49.35 -37.89 -40.54
CA LYS A 80 -50.55 -37.16 -40.09
C LYS A 80 -51.21 -36.34 -41.22
N LYS A 81 -50.44 -35.90 -42.23
CA LYS A 81 -50.98 -35.29 -43.46
C LYS A 81 -51.56 -36.34 -44.43
N GLN A 82 -50.93 -37.49 -44.62
CA GLN A 82 -51.49 -38.56 -45.46
C GLN A 82 -52.85 -39.04 -44.93
N LYS A 83 -52.95 -39.30 -43.60
CA LYS A 83 -54.23 -39.66 -42.97
C LYS A 83 -55.35 -38.61 -43.08
N LEU A 84 -55.03 -37.35 -43.38
CA LEU A 84 -56.04 -36.30 -43.65
C LEU A 84 -56.49 -36.31 -45.12
N ASN A 85 -55.58 -36.63 -46.05
CA ASN A 85 -55.89 -36.69 -47.49
C ASN A 85 -56.73 -37.93 -47.83
N ASP A 86 -56.38 -39.11 -47.33
CA ASP A 86 -57.06 -40.37 -47.68
C ASP A 86 -58.50 -40.45 -47.12
N GLY A 87 -58.82 -39.66 -46.08
CA GLY A 87 -60.14 -39.62 -45.46
C GLY A 87 -61.16 -38.69 -46.14
N SER A 88 -60.78 -37.96 -47.20
CA SER A 88 -61.49 -36.75 -47.62
C SER A 88 -62.14 -36.81 -49.02
N ILE A 89 -62.52 -38.00 -49.52
CA ILE A 89 -63.27 -38.14 -50.78
C ILE A 89 -64.51 -39.06 -50.62
N ASN A 90 -65.60 -38.53 -50.06
CA ASN A 90 -67.00 -38.79 -50.51
C ASN A 90 -68.04 -37.98 -49.70
N LYS A 91 -68.82 -37.12 -50.39
CA LYS A 91 -70.22 -36.65 -50.12
C LYS A 91 -70.51 -35.99 -48.74
N MET A 92 -70.82 -34.69 -48.65
CA MET A 92 -72.00 -33.93 -49.14
C MET A 92 -73.27 -34.00 -48.25
N ASP A 93 -73.73 -32.80 -47.86
CA ASP A 93 -75.14 -32.33 -47.77
C ASP A 93 -76.13 -32.92 -46.74
N LYS A 94 -76.38 -32.21 -45.60
CA LYS A 94 -77.47 -31.20 -45.48
C LYS A 94 -77.73 -30.60 -44.07
N ASN A 95 -78.08 -29.30 -44.10
CA ASN A 95 -79.03 -28.51 -43.27
C ASN A 95 -79.41 -28.92 -41.82
N GLY A 96 -79.39 -27.96 -40.89
CA GLY A 96 -80.20 -27.99 -39.65
C GLY A 96 -80.01 -26.80 -38.71
N LYS A 97 -81.11 -26.18 -38.24
CA LYS A 97 -81.18 -25.17 -37.14
C LYS A 97 -81.21 -25.89 -35.76
N THR A 98 -81.24 -25.29 -34.55
CA THR A 98 -81.83 -24.04 -34.02
C THR A 98 -81.18 -23.57 -32.69
N GLU A 99 -81.29 -22.26 -32.42
CA GLU A 99 -81.58 -21.53 -31.16
C GLU A 99 -81.17 -22.06 -29.74
N GLU A 100 -80.53 -21.14 -28.97
CA GLU A 100 -80.90 -20.67 -27.60
C GLU A 100 -80.86 -21.63 -26.37
N GLU A 101 -80.75 -21.19 -25.10
CA GLU A 101 -80.52 -19.86 -24.48
C GLU A 101 -79.83 -19.97 -23.08
N SER A 102 -79.49 -18.81 -22.48
CA SER A 102 -79.23 -18.58 -21.04
C SER A 102 -78.00 -19.24 -20.37
N SER A 103 -77.66 -18.91 -19.12
CA SER A 103 -77.01 -17.69 -18.59
C SER A 103 -77.12 -17.69 -17.05
N HIS A 104 -76.04 -17.40 -16.29
CA HIS A 104 -76.05 -16.37 -15.22
C HIS A 104 -74.72 -16.22 -14.44
N LYS A 105 -74.67 -15.09 -13.71
CA LYS A 105 -73.62 -14.58 -12.82
C LYS A 105 -73.71 -15.28 -11.42
N ASN A 106 -72.94 -15.00 -10.36
CA ASN A 106 -72.22 -13.77 -9.99
C ASN A 106 -71.16 -13.95 -8.86
N ASN A 107 -70.42 -12.87 -8.60
CA ASN A 107 -69.31 -12.66 -7.64
C ASN A 107 -69.49 -13.13 -6.16
N GLY A 108 -68.35 -13.26 -5.45
CA GLY A 108 -68.25 -13.22 -3.97
C GLY A 108 -66.83 -12.91 -3.46
N ASN A 109 -66.67 -11.85 -2.65
CA ASN A 109 -65.38 -11.38 -2.08
C ASN A 109 -65.20 -11.78 -0.60
N ARG A 110 -63.95 -11.97 -0.13
CA ARG A 110 -63.48 -11.34 1.14
C ARG A 110 -61.95 -11.33 1.32
N LYS A 111 -61.52 -10.46 2.24
CA LYS A 111 -60.16 -10.15 2.71
C LYS A 111 -59.87 -10.86 4.07
N GLU A 112 -58.71 -10.74 4.75
CA GLU A 112 -57.48 -9.95 4.57
C GLU A 112 -56.23 -10.91 4.59
N THR A 113 -55.09 -10.85 5.30
CA THR A 113 -54.54 -9.96 6.36
C THR A 113 -52.99 -9.79 6.20
N LYS A 114 -52.16 -10.51 6.98
CA LYS A 114 -50.67 -10.55 7.05
C LYS A 114 -50.26 -11.94 7.61
N GLU A 115 -49.02 -12.46 7.60
CA GLU A 115 -47.72 -11.83 7.89
C GLU A 115 -46.51 -12.69 7.42
N GLU A 116 -45.31 -12.06 7.37
CA GLU A 116 -43.93 -12.62 7.35
C GLU A 116 -43.29 -13.43 6.18
N LEU A 117 -42.00 -13.12 5.98
CA LEU A 117 -40.86 -13.95 5.50
C LEU A 117 -40.92 -14.63 4.11
N SER A 118 -40.44 -13.92 3.06
CA SER A 118 -39.44 -14.46 2.10
C SER A 118 -39.02 -13.48 0.98
N HIS A 119 -38.27 -12.41 1.31
CA HIS A 119 -37.54 -11.65 0.28
C HIS A 119 -36.31 -12.45 -0.19
N LYS A 120 -36.46 -13.26 -1.25
CA LYS A 120 -35.35 -13.76 -2.05
C LYS A 120 -35.17 -12.91 -3.31
N ASN A 121 -33.91 -12.54 -3.57
CA ASN A 121 -33.51 -11.54 -4.55
C ASN A 121 -33.97 -11.86 -5.98
N ASN A 122 -34.85 -11.00 -6.53
CA ASN A 122 -34.87 -10.76 -7.97
C ASN A 122 -33.73 -9.80 -8.29
N GLY A 123 -32.70 -10.28 -9.00
CA GLY A 123 -31.52 -9.46 -9.33
C GLY A 123 -30.64 -10.10 -10.40
N ASN A 124 -30.81 -9.65 -11.64
CA ASN A 124 -29.88 -9.80 -12.76
C ASN A 124 -29.26 -11.18 -13.00
N ARG A 125 -30.09 -12.16 -13.42
CA ARG A 125 -29.61 -13.17 -14.37
C ARG A 125 -29.46 -12.53 -15.75
N LYS A 126 -28.21 -12.37 -16.19
CA LYS A 126 -27.79 -12.25 -17.59
C LYS A 126 -26.52 -13.06 -17.77
N GLU A 127 -26.66 -14.36 -17.56
CA GLU A 127 -25.67 -15.37 -17.93
C GLU A 127 -25.81 -15.64 -19.45
N THR A 128 -24.74 -16.06 -20.13
CA THR A 128 -24.68 -16.11 -21.61
C THR A 128 -25.38 -17.35 -22.20
N GLU A 129 -26.70 -17.29 -22.27
CA GLU A 129 -27.54 -18.30 -22.94
C GLU A 129 -27.50 -18.14 -24.48
N GLU A 130 -26.54 -18.78 -25.16
CA GLU A 130 -26.57 -18.93 -26.63
C GLU A 130 -27.57 -20.02 -27.05
N GLU A 131 -28.84 -19.64 -27.28
CA GLU A 131 -29.87 -20.55 -27.80
C GLU A 131 -29.64 -20.90 -29.29
N LEU A 132 -29.43 -22.20 -29.58
CA LEU A 132 -29.36 -22.74 -30.94
C LEU A 132 -30.73 -22.75 -31.65
N SER A 133 -31.15 -21.59 -32.16
CA SER A 133 -32.43 -21.41 -32.87
C SER A 133 -32.34 -21.75 -34.37
N HIS A 134 -32.53 -23.03 -34.72
CA HIS A 134 -32.57 -23.46 -36.13
C HIS A 134 -33.77 -22.89 -36.92
N LYS A 135 -33.57 -21.78 -37.64
CA LYS A 135 -34.45 -21.31 -38.73
C LYS A 135 -33.66 -20.78 -39.93
N ASN A 136 -33.42 -21.64 -40.92
CA ASN A 136 -32.90 -21.23 -42.22
C ASN A 136 -33.86 -20.31 -42.98
N LYS A 137 -33.42 -19.09 -43.32
CA LYS A 137 -33.80 -18.35 -44.54
C LYS A 137 -32.91 -17.11 -44.75
N GLY A 138 -31.78 -17.30 -45.42
CA GLY A 138 -30.89 -16.22 -45.86
C GLY A 138 -29.75 -16.78 -46.72
N ASN A 139 -29.41 -16.13 -47.82
CA ASN A 139 -28.31 -16.56 -48.69
C ASN A 139 -26.99 -15.98 -48.18
N GLY A 140 -26.24 -16.77 -47.41
CA GLY A 140 -24.87 -16.48 -46.98
C GLY A 140 -24.14 -17.78 -46.68
N LYS A 141 -22.85 -17.87 -47.05
CA LYS A 141 -21.98 -18.99 -46.67
C LYS A 141 -21.26 -18.65 -45.35
N GLU A 142 -21.97 -18.76 -44.25
CA GLU A 142 -21.36 -18.89 -42.93
C GLU A 142 -21.29 -20.38 -42.59
N GLU A 143 -20.12 -20.86 -42.19
CA GLU A 143 -19.93 -22.27 -41.83
C GLU A 143 -20.55 -22.51 -40.45
N VAL A 144 -21.66 -23.24 -40.41
CA VAL A 144 -22.30 -23.66 -39.16
C VAL A 144 -21.35 -24.59 -38.41
N LYS A 145 -20.74 -24.10 -37.33
CA LYS A 145 -19.91 -24.92 -36.43
C LYS A 145 -20.73 -26.10 -35.91
N SER A 146 -20.15 -27.30 -35.95
CA SER A 146 -20.73 -28.47 -35.29
C SER A 146 -20.68 -28.32 -33.78
N PHE A 147 -21.50 -29.08 -33.06
CA PHE A 147 -21.54 -29.07 -31.61
C PHE A 147 -20.20 -29.51 -30.99
N TYR A 148 -19.45 -30.36 -31.70
CA TYR A 148 -18.07 -30.69 -31.35
C TYR A 148 -17.13 -29.48 -31.38
N GLU A 149 -17.12 -28.67 -32.45
CA GLU A 149 -16.22 -27.51 -32.53
C GLU A 149 -16.62 -26.43 -31.49
N ILE A 150 -17.91 -26.31 -31.14
CA ILE A 150 -18.38 -25.43 -30.04
C ILE A 150 -17.89 -25.93 -28.66
N ILE A 151 -18.03 -27.22 -28.36
CA ILE A 151 -17.51 -27.83 -27.11
C ILE A 151 -15.98 -27.73 -27.04
N LYS A 152 -15.30 -27.86 -28.17
CA LYS A 152 -13.85 -27.74 -28.32
C LYS A 152 -13.35 -26.33 -28.06
N ASP A 153 -13.99 -25.30 -28.64
CA ASP A 153 -13.61 -23.91 -28.40
C ASP A 153 -13.80 -23.46 -26.94
N PHE A 154 -14.70 -24.12 -26.18
CA PHE A 154 -15.04 -23.72 -24.82
C PHE A 154 -14.35 -24.55 -23.72
N TYR A 155 -14.24 -25.87 -23.90
CA TYR A 155 -13.76 -26.82 -22.87
C TYR A 155 -12.41 -27.51 -23.20
N ASN A 156 -11.77 -27.24 -24.34
CA ASN A 156 -10.43 -27.76 -24.65
C ASN A 156 -9.37 -26.92 -23.95
N GLY A 157 -8.45 -27.53 -23.20
CA GLY A 157 -7.43 -26.76 -22.50
C GLY A 157 -6.49 -27.53 -21.59
N TYR A 158 -7.03 -28.44 -20.76
CA TYR A 158 -6.22 -29.23 -19.85
C TYR A 158 -5.22 -30.09 -20.63
N THR A 159 -3.93 -29.79 -20.44
CA THR A 159 -2.81 -30.49 -21.06
C THR A 159 -2.04 -31.21 -19.96
N LEU A 160 -2.14 -32.53 -19.93
CA LEU A 160 -1.50 -33.40 -18.93
C LEU A 160 -0.29 -34.11 -19.56
N ILE A 161 0.82 -34.18 -18.83
CA ILE A 161 2.09 -34.68 -19.36
C ILE A 161 2.42 -36.05 -18.76
N ASP A 162 2.49 -37.06 -19.63
CA ASP A 162 3.07 -38.35 -19.29
C ASP A 162 4.59 -38.28 -19.39
N VAL A 163 5.23 -38.02 -18.25
CA VAL A 163 6.69 -37.92 -18.12
C VAL A 163 7.45 -39.22 -18.38
N PHE A 164 6.80 -40.40 -18.42
CA PHE A 164 7.48 -41.66 -18.73
C PHE A 164 7.70 -41.85 -20.24
N TYR A 165 6.78 -41.36 -21.07
CA TYR A 165 6.84 -41.47 -22.53
C TYR A 165 7.03 -40.11 -23.23
N ASN A 166 7.11 -39.02 -22.45
CA ASN A 166 7.17 -37.63 -22.90
C ASN A 166 6.03 -37.21 -23.85
N VAL A 167 4.79 -37.66 -23.53
CA VAL A 167 3.59 -37.37 -24.33
C VAL A 167 2.72 -36.35 -23.61
N LYS A 168 2.36 -35.25 -24.30
CA LYS A 168 1.33 -34.30 -23.84
C LYS A 168 -0.05 -34.76 -24.32
N TYR A 169 -0.96 -35.02 -23.39
CA TYR A 169 -2.36 -35.38 -23.66
C TYR A 169 -3.27 -34.17 -23.43
N LYS A 170 -4.08 -33.80 -24.42
CA LYS A 170 -5.21 -32.88 -24.22
C LYS A 170 -6.41 -33.66 -23.72
N VAL A 171 -6.97 -33.24 -22.59
CA VAL A 171 -8.15 -33.86 -21.96
C VAL A 171 -9.23 -32.84 -21.65
N TYR A 172 -10.47 -33.30 -21.60
CA TYR A 172 -11.66 -32.51 -21.33
C TYR A 172 -12.31 -32.97 -20.02
N SER A 173 -12.89 -32.02 -19.27
CA SER A 173 -13.72 -32.28 -18.09
C SER A 173 -14.91 -33.18 -18.46
N PRO A 174 -14.99 -34.42 -17.94
CA PRO A 174 -16.12 -35.31 -18.26
C PRO A 174 -17.46 -34.73 -17.79
N TYR A 175 -17.47 -34.03 -16.65
CA TYR A 175 -18.67 -33.37 -16.11
C TYR A 175 -19.16 -32.24 -17.03
N SER A 176 -18.26 -31.34 -17.45
CA SER A 176 -18.64 -30.21 -18.32
C SER A 176 -19.14 -30.72 -19.69
N VAL A 177 -18.46 -31.71 -20.29
CA VAL A 177 -18.85 -32.30 -21.59
C VAL A 177 -20.18 -33.05 -21.50
N ILE A 178 -20.38 -33.91 -20.48
CA ILE A 178 -21.65 -34.65 -20.32
C ILE A 178 -22.82 -33.69 -20.08
N ASN A 179 -22.64 -32.66 -19.26
CA ASN A 179 -23.69 -31.67 -19.01
C ASN A 179 -24.00 -30.82 -20.24
N ALA A 180 -22.99 -30.40 -21.01
CA ALA A 180 -23.19 -29.71 -22.28
C ALA A 180 -24.03 -30.54 -23.24
N ILE A 181 -23.69 -31.82 -23.43
CA ILE A 181 -24.45 -32.76 -24.27
C ILE A 181 -25.88 -32.98 -23.74
N ASN A 182 -26.05 -33.14 -22.42
CA ASN A 182 -27.37 -33.38 -21.83
C ASN A 182 -28.31 -32.17 -21.93
N LYS A 183 -27.80 -30.94 -21.84
CA LYS A 183 -28.60 -29.70 -21.97
C LYS A 183 -28.68 -29.17 -23.41
N GLY A 184 -27.76 -29.56 -24.28
CA GLY A 184 -27.64 -29.05 -25.65
C GLY A 184 -27.00 -27.66 -25.77
N THR A 185 -26.44 -27.14 -24.68
CA THR A 185 -25.82 -25.80 -24.61
C THR A 185 -24.55 -25.83 -23.76
N ILE A 186 -23.58 -24.99 -24.13
CA ILE A 186 -22.40 -24.72 -23.30
C ILE A 186 -22.79 -23.82 -22.12
N ASN A 187 -22.27 -24.12 -20.93
CA ASN A 187 -22.44 -23.34 -19.71
C ASN A 187 -21.22 -23.54 -18.79
N ASN A 188 -21.06 -22.66 -17.80
CA ASN A 188 -20.00 -22.76 -16.78
C ASN A 188 -20.42 -23.72 -15.65
N TYR A 189 -20.48 -25.01 -15.97
CA TYR A 189 -20.85 -26.11 -15.06
C TYR A 189 -19.94 -26.24 -13.83
N GLN A 190 -18.70 -25.77 -13.89
CA GLN A 190 -17.77 -25.74 -12.75
C GLN A 190 -18.11 -24.65 -11.70
N MET A 191 -19.08 -23.77 -11.95
CA MET A 191 -19.51 -22.73 -11.00
C MET A 191 -20.25 -23.24 -9.76
N GLU A 192 -20.68 -24.51 -9.72
CA GLU A 192 -21.38 -25.07 -8.57
C GLU A 192 -20.49 -25.10 -7.30
N ASN A 193 -19.16 -25.17 -7.45
CA ASN A 193 -18.18 -25.11 -6.34
C ASN A 193 -17.56 -23.72 -6.10
N LYS A 194 -18.15 -22.64 -6.64
CA LYS A 194 -17.60 -21.27 -6.56
C LYS A 194 -17.26 -20.79 -5.14
N GLU A 195 -17.97 -21.26 -4.12
CA GLU A 195 -17.76 -20.85 -2.72
C GLU A 195 -16.38 -21.29 -2.19
N MET A 196 -15.92 -22.50 -2.56
CA MET A 196 -14.57 -22.98 -2.23
C MET A 196 -13.48 -22.16 -2.95
N LEU A 197 -13.71 -21.82 -4.23
CA LEU A 197 -12.81 -20.96 -5.00
C LEU A 197 -12.71 -19.56 -4.38
N TYR A 198 -13.86 -18.98 -4.01
CA TYR A 198 -13.92 -17.68 -3.34
C TYR A 198 -13.21 -17.72 -1.99
N GLU A 199 -13.42 -18.74 -1.15
CA GLU A 199 -12.69 -18.88 0.12
C GLU A 199 -11.17 -18.89 -0.07
N ILE A 200 -10.67 -19.64 -1.05
CA ILE A 200 -9.22 -19.75 -1.32
C ILE A 200 -8.63 -18.40 -1.75
N ILE A 201 -9.32 -17.64 -2.60
CA ILE A 201 -8.78 -16.38 -3.13
C ILE A 201 -9.11 -15.17 -2.24
N GLN A 202 -10.22 -15.17 -1.50
CA GLN A 202 -10.58 -14.07 -0.58
C GLN A 202 -9.63 -13.98 0.61
N LYS A 203 -9.14 -15.12 1.11
CA LYS A 203 -8.05 -15.17 2.11
C LYS A 203 -6.75 -14.56 1.58
N ASN A 204 -6.63 -14.41 0.24
CA ASN A 204 -5.57 -13.70 -0.48
C ASN A 204 -4.15 -14.02 0.06
N PHE A 205 -3.94 -15.30 0.36
CA PHE A 205 -2.70 -15.81 0.93
C PHE A 205 -1.55 -15.42 0.01
N TYR A 206 -0.71 -14.52 0.51
CA TYR A 206 0.52 -14.08 -0.13
C TYR A 206 0.31 -13.71 -1.62
N ASN A 207 -0.52 -12.71 -1.91
CA ASN A 207 -0.71 -12.14 -3.25
C ASN A 207 -1.29 -13.12 -4.29
N LEU A 208 -2.05 -14.13 -3.89
CA LEU A 208 -2.72 -15.04 -4.83
C LEU A 208 -3.59 -14.29 -5.86
N LYS A 209 -4.21 -13.15 -5.49
CA LYS A 209 -4.91 -12.26 -6.42
C LYS A 209 -4.02 -11.71 -7.53
N TYR A 210 -2.78 -11.29 -7.22
CA TYR A 210 -1.82 -10.81 -8.22
C TYR A 210 -1.45 -11.91 -9.22
N VAL A 211 -1.26 -13.15 -8.77
CA VAL A 211 -0.97 -14.27 -9.68
C VAL A 211 -2.15 -14.52 -10.62
N ILE A 212 -3.39 -14.37 -10.14
CA ILE A 212 -4.59 -14.48 -10.97
C ILE A 212 -4.67 -13.32 -11.98
N LEU A 213 -4.30 -12.09 -11.61
CA LEU A 213 -4.20 -10.98 -12.56
C LEU A 213 -3.13 -11.23 -13.64
N LEU A 214 -1.93 -11.70 -13.27
CA LEU A 214 -0.89 -12.10 -14.23
C LEU A 214 -1.37 -13.22 -15.17
N LEU A 215 -2.12 -14.19 -14.66
CA LEU A 215 -2.74 -15.27 -15.46
C LEU A 215 -3.88 -14.79 -16.36
N MET A 216 -4.49 -13.63 -16.07
CA MET A 216 -5.43 -12.97 -16.96
C MET A 216 -4.71 -12.19 -18.08
N GLU A 217 -3.59 -11.56 -17.78
CA GLU A 217 -2.78 -10.77 -18.73
C GLU A 217 -1.87 -11.63 -19.63
N HIS A 218 -1.40 -12.78 -19.15
CA HIS A 218 -0.47 -13.67 -19.86
C HIS A 218 -1.06 -15.06 -20.12
N GLU A 219 -0.63 -15.73 -21.20
CA GLU A 219 -1.07 -17.10 -21.51
C GLU A 219 -0.52 -18.15 -20.52
N LYS A 220 0.69 -17.92 -20.02
CA LYS A 220 1.43 -18.79 -19.08
C LYS A 220 2.20 -17.90 -18.10
N VAL A 221 2.34 -18.37 -16.87
CA VAL A 221 3.16 -17.76 -15.81
C VAL A 221 4.02 -18.85 -15.17
N ASP A 222 5.34 -18.67 -15.12
CA ASP A 222 6.25 -19.57 -14.41
C ASP A 222 6.03 -19.46 -12.89
N ILE A 223 5.79 -20.59 -12.21
CA ILE A 223 5.58 -20.58 -10.76
C ILE A 223 6.78 -19.96 -10.03
N ASP A 224 8.01 -20.14 -10.52
CA ASP A 224 9.20 -19.71 -9.79
C ASP A 224 9.53 -18.23 -10.06
N SER A 225 9.17 -17.69 -11.23
CA SER A 225 9.11 -16.23 -11.48
C SER A 225 8.16 -15.48 -10.54
N VAL A 226 7.20 -16.18 -9.92
CA VAL A 226 6.26 -15.63 -8.94
C VAL A 226 6.87 -15.56 -7.52
N LYS A 227 8.15 -15.92 -7.31
CA LYS A 227 8.84 -15.65 -6.03
C LYS A 227 9.00 -14.14 -5.80
N PHE A 228 8.58 -13.67 -4.63
CA PHE A 228 8.32 -12.24 -4.36
C PHE A 228 8.97 -11.83 -3.04
N GLN A 229 9.76 -10.74 -3.05
CA GLN A 229 10.36 -10.11 -1.85
C GLN A 229 11.09 -11.10 -0.93
N ASN A 230 11.82 -12.06 -1.53
CA ASN A 230 12.60 -13.13 -0.88
C ASN A 230 11.88 -13.96 0.20
N ASP A 231 10.55 -13.88 0.33
CA ASP A 231 9.81 -14.59 1.36
C ASP A 231 9.57 -16.06 0.95
N GLU A 232 10.46 -16.94 1.39
CA GLU A 232 10.40 -18.36 1.04
C GLU A 232 9.21 -19.09 1.68
N ILE A 233 8.74 -18.66 2.86
CA ILE A 233 7.59 -19.28 3.54
C ILE A 233 6.30 -18.93 2.78
N SER A 234 6.08 -17.63 2.56
CA SER A 234 4.99 -17.10 1.75
C SER A 234 4.99 -17.67 0.34
N PHE A 235 6.17 -17.88 -0.25
CA PHE A 235 6.31 -18.50 -1.57
C PHE A 235 5.95 -20.00 -1.56
N VAL A 236 6.38 -20.78 -0.56
CA VAL A 236 6.02 -22.20 -0.44
C VAL A 236 4.51 -22.37 -0.26
N GLU A 237 3.87 -21.55 0.57
CA GLU A 237 2.41 -21.59 0.78
C GLU A 237 1.64 -21.08 -0.44
N ARG A 238 2.13 -20.04 -1.13
CA ARG A 238 1.59 -19.61 -2.43
C ARG A 238 1.69 -20.73 -3.48
N LYS A 239 2.85 -21.41 -3.58
CA LYS A 239 3.07 -22.54 -4.51
C LYS A 239 2.16 -23.72 -4.18
N ALA A 240 1.93 -24.01 -2.90
CA ALA A 240 0.97 -25.01 -2.46
C ALA A 240 -0.48 -24.65 -2.85
N ASN A 241 -0.90 -23.39 -2.66
CA ASN A 241 -2.23 -22.91 -3.03
C ASN A 241 -2.46 -22.89 -4.56
N LEU A 242 -1.44 -22.54 -5.35
CA LEU A 242 -1.51 -22.62 -6.81
C LEU A 242 -1.62 -24.09 -7.29
N LEU A 243 -0.86 -25.00 -6.70
CA LEU A 243 -0.98 -26.44 -6.99
C LEU A 243 -2.31 -27.04 -6.51
N LEU A 244 -2.90 -26.53 -5.43
CA LEU A 244 -4.27 -26.86 -5.01
C LEU A 244 -5.29 -26.44 -6.08
N LEU A 245 -5.19 -25.23 -6.64
CA LEU A 245 -6.05 -24.80 -7.76
C LEU A 245 -5.85 -25.66 -9.03
N VAL A 246 -4.63 -26.16 -9.29
CA VAL A 246 -4.37 -27.16 -10.35
C VAL A 246 -5.06 -28.49 -10.05
N HIS A 247 -5.02 -28.98 -8.81
CA HIS A 247 -5.68 -30.23 -8.41
C HIS A 247 -7.22 -30.13 -8.45
N LEU A 248 -7.78 -28.96 -8.14
CA LEU A 248 -9.20 -28.66 -8.26
C LEU A 248 -9.65 -28.42 -9.72
N GLY A 249 -8.73 -28.34 -10.68
CA GLY A 249 -9.03 -28.09 -12.09
C GLY A 249 -9.27 -26.63 -12.47
N TYR A 250 -8.99 -25.68 -11.58
CA TYR A 250 -9.04 -24.24 -11.88
C TYR A 250 -7.79 -23.74 -12.62
N LEU A 251 -6.66 -24.46 -12.55
CA LEU A 251 -5.45 -24.12 -13.30
C LEU A 251 -4.89 -25.33 -14.06
N GLY A 252 -4.26 -25.07 -15.21
CA GLY A 252 -3.36 -26.01 -15.88
C GLY A 252 -1.93 -25.84 -15.37
N TYR A 253 -1.12 -26.91 -15.48
CA TYR A 253 0.30 -26.89 -15.09
C TYR A 253 1.15 -27.70 -16.08
N ASP A 254 2.14 -27.06 -16.67
CA ASP A 254 3.12 -27.68 -17.56
C ASP A 254 4.36 -28.09 -16.75
N LEU A 255 4.39 -29.34 -16.30
CA LEU A 255 5.44 -29.90 -15.45
C LEU A 255 6.85 -29.87 -16.09
N LEU A 256 6.97 -29.70 -17.42
CA LEU A 256 8.27 -29.58 -18.09
C LEU A 256 8.79 -28.14 -18.12
N GLU A 257 7.89 -27.16 -18.05
CA GLU A 257 8.22 -25.73 -18.12
C GLU A 257 8.04 -25.00 -16.78
N ASN A 258 7.54 -25.68 -15.73
CA ASN A 258 7.12 -25.10 -14.44
C ASN A 258 6.02 -24.01 -14.55
N ASN A 259 5.36 -23.92 -15.72
CA ASN A 259 4.35 -22.92 -16.04
C ASN A 259 2.94 -23.30 -15.58
N ILE A 260 2.23 -22.37 -14.94
CA ILE A 260 0.78 -22.41 -14.72
C ILE A 260 0.04 -21.55 -15.76
N PHE A 261 -1.21 -21.93 -16.06
CA PHE A 261 -2.08 -21.23 -17.02
C PHE A 261 -3.56 -21.41 -16.68
N ILE A 262 -4.42 -20.52 -17.17
CA ILE A 262 -5.87 -20.73 -17.14
C ILE A 262 -6.22 -21.70 -18.28
N PRO A 263 -6.79 -22.90 -18.01
CA PRO A 263 -6.84 -23.96 -19.00
C PRO A 263 -7.93 -23.74 -20.07
N ILE A 264 -9.15 -23.38 -19.65
CA ILE A 264 -10.35 -23.35 -20.51
C ILE A 264 -11.11 -22.02 -20.39
N LYS A 265 -11.95 -21.69 -21.38
CA LYS A 265 -12.72 -20.44 -21.43
C LYS A 265 -13.71 -20.34 -20.24
N GLU A 266 -14.33 -21.46 -19.87
CA GLU A 266 -15.17 -21.61 -18.66
C GLU A 266 -14.50 -21.02 -17.41
N ILE A 267 -13.21 -21.33 -17.17
CA ILE A 267 -12.51 -20.81 -15.99
C ILE A 267 -12.06 -19.35 -16.16
N ARG A 268 -11.69 -18.92 -17.37
CA ARG A 268 -11.35 -17.50 -17.62
C ARG A 268 -12.56 -16.60 -17.33
N GLU A 269 -13.75 -17.00 -17.75
CA GLU A 269 -15.00 -16.30 -17.42
C GLU A 269 -15.31 -16.27 -15.92
N ILE A 270 -15.04 -17.38 -15.20
CA ILE A 270 -15.20 -17.43 -13.74
C ILE A 270 -14.24 -16.45 -13.04
N PHE A 271 -12.97 -16.37 -13.45
CA PHE A 271 -12.03 -15.38 -12.91
C PHE A 271 -12.45 -13.94 -13.26
N GLU A 272 -12.92 -13.68 -14.48
CA GLU A 272 -13.46 -12.36 -14.86
C GLU A 272 -14.67 -11.94 -14.02
N LEU A 273 -15.64 -12.83 -13.82
CA LEU A 273 -16.81 -12.58 -12.97
C LEU A 273 -16.41 -12.32 -11.52
N TYR A 274 -15.41 -13.04 -11.02
CA TYR A 274 -14.90 -12.87 -9.67
C TYR A 274 -14.16 -11.54 -9.48
N ILE A 275 -13.26 -11.16 -10.41
CA ILE A 275 -12.55 -9.87 -10.40
C ILE A 275 -13.53 -8.68 -10.45
N LYS A 276 -14.66 -8.84 -11.16
CA LYS A 276 -15.74 -7.83 -11.26
C LYS A 276 -16.73 -7.86 -10.08
N SER A 277 -16.50 -8.67 -9.06
CA SER A 277 -17.44 -8.85 -7.92
C SER A 277 -17.00 -8.08 -6.67
N LYS A 278 -17.96 -7.65 -5.85
CA LYS A 278 -17.70 -7.10 -4.51
C LYS A 278 -16.84 -8.00 -3.62
N ASN A 279 -16.82 -9.31 -3.87
CA ASN A 279 -16.01 -10.28 -3.12
C ASN A 279 -14.51 -10.15 -3.44
N TRP A 280 -14.14 -9.52 -4.56
CA TRP A 280 -12.76 -9.12 -4.87
C TRP A 280 -12.35 -7.85 -4.11
N GLU A 281 -13.30 -6.94 -3.86
CA GLU A 281 -13.13 -5.62 -3.20
C GLU A 281 -12.95 -5.70 -1.66
N ASN A 282 -12.08 -6.58 -1.18
CA ASN A 282 -11.73 -6.71 0.24
C ASN A 282 -10.49 -5.85 0.58
N LEU A 283 -10.69 -4.72 1.27
CA LEU A 283 -9.76 -3.84 2.01
C LEU A 283 -8.47 -3.34 1.31
N ASN A 284 -7.77 -4.15 0.54
CA ASN A 284 -6.47 -3.84 -0.08
C ASN A 284 -6.53 -2.81 -1.23
N ILE A 285 -7.60 -2.02 -1.36
CA ILE A 285 -7.66 -0.92 -2.32
C ILE A 285 -6.72 0.19 -1.80
N PRO A 286 -5.64 0.53 -2.51
CA PRO A 286 -4.72 1.58 -2.06
C PRO A 286 -5.46 2.92 -1.95
N SER A 287 -5.25 3.59 -0.82
CA SER A 287 -5.79 4.94 -0.56
C SER A 287 -4.72 5.77 0.11
N ASP A 288 -4.92 7.09 0.19
CA ASP A 288 -3.95 7.99 0.85
C ASP A 288 -3.77 7.72 2.36
N ILE A 289 -4.66 6.92 2.96
CA ILE A 289 -4.66 6.49 4.37
C ILE A 289 -4.26 5.02 4.51
N TYR A 290 -4.93 4.10 3.81
CA TYR A 290 -4.73 2.65 3.95
C TYR A 290 -3.93 2.06 2.77
N ASN A 291 -2.82 1.39 3.09
CA ASN A 291 -1.81 0.88 2.15
C ASN A 291 -1.50 1.83 0.96
N PRO A 292 -0.97 3.06 1.21
CA PRO A 292 -0.73 4.04 0.13
C PRO A 292 0.37 3.66 -0.88
N GLY A 293 1.18 2.63 -0.58
CA GLY A 293 2.16 2.06 -1.51
C GLY A 293 3.38 2.94 -1.80
N GLU A 294 4.14 2.57 -2.85
CA GLU A 294 5.40 3.24 -3.18
C GLU A 294 5.25 4.56 -3.96
N ASP A 295 4.04 4.91 -4.37
CA ASP A 295 3.80 5.84 -5.49
C ASP A 295 4.23 7.29 -5.20
N ARG A 296 4.07 7.77 -3.95
CA ARG A 296 4.57 9.09 -3.50
C ARG A 296 6.10 9.11 -3.40
N TYR A 297 6.70 8.09 -2.81
CA TYR A 297 8.14 7.99 -2.64
C TYR A 297 8.88 7.76 -3.98
N SER A 298 8.28 7.01 -4.90
CA SER A 298 8.77 6.79 -6.27
C SER A 298 8.83 8.08 -7.09
N LYS A 299 7.94 9.04 -6.84
CA LYS A 299 7.99 10.38 -7.43
C LYS A 299 9.07 11.25 -6.79
N PHE A 300 9.30 11.11 -5.47
CA PHE A 300 10.35 11.86 -4.77
C PHE A 300 11.77 11.35 -5.07
N SER A 301 11.99 10.03 -5.06
CA SER A 301 13.32 9.43 -5.24
C SER A 301 13.93 9.65 -6.63
N LYS A 302 13.08 9.90 -7.64
CA LYS A 302 13.48 10.31 -9.00
C LYS A 302 13.91 11.78 -9.12
N ASN A 303 13.85 12.56 -8.04
CA ASN A 303 14.34 13.95 -8.02
C ASN A 303 15.88 13.99 -8.11
N ARG A 304 16.43 14.84 -8.97
CA ARG A 304 17.89 15.00 -9.11
C ARG A 304 18.62 15.41 -7.83
N TYR A 305 17.90 16.03 -6.88
CA TYR A 305 18.39 16.41 -5.55
C TYR A 305 18.06 15.39 -4.44
N PHE A 306 17.60 14.19 -4.80
CA PHE A 306 17.44 13.09 -3.86
C PHE A 306 18.81 12.72 -3.24
N ILE A 307 18.77 12.53 -1.93
CA ILE A 307 19.83 11.94 -1.10
C ILE A 307 19.22 10.72 -0.42
N ASP A 308 19.94 9.61 -0.48
CA ASP A 308 19.44 8.34 0.00
C ASP A 308 19.65 8.19 1.53
N LYS A 309 18.54 8.00 2.23
CA LYS A 309 18.45 7.76 3.68
C LYS A 309 17.71 6.46 4.01
N THR A 310 17.60 5.54 3.06
CA THR A 310 16.84 4.28 3.20
C THR A 310 17.37 3.36 4.30
N LYS A 311 18.66 3.42 4.68
CA LYS A 311 19.21 2.69 5.83
C LYS A 311 18.56 3.02 7.19
N LEU A 312 17.78 4.10 7.29
CA LEU A 312 16.90 4.34 8.45
C LEU A 312 15.90 3.19 8.65
N ILE A 313 15.41 2.57 7.57
CA ILE A 313 14.47 1.44 7.63
C ILE A 313 15.08 0.28 8.42
N LEU A 314 16.37 -0.02 8.25
CA LEU A 314 17.05 -1.09 8.98
C LEU A 314 16.99 -0.85 10.50
N GLN A 315 17.26 0.39 10.92
CA GLN A 315 17.20 0.82 12.32
C GLN A 315 15.77 0.84 12.92
N LEU A 316 14.74 0.64 12.09
CA LEU A 316 13.34 0.45 12.52
C LEU A 316 12.93 -1.02 12.41
N ASN A 317 13.42 -1.76 11.41
CA ASN A 317 13.29 -3.21 11.29
C ASN A 317 13.90 -3.92 12.50
N ASP A 318 15.06 -3.45 13.00
CA ASP A 318 15.67 -3.91 14.26
C ASP A 318 14.67 -3.87 15.44
N THR A 319 13.67 -2.98 15.39
CA THR A 319 12.66 -2.83 16.46
C THR A 319 11.39 -3.65 16.25
N LEU A 320 11.23 -4.29 15.09
CA LEU A 320 10.19 -5.30 14.83
C LEU A 320 10.59 -6.70 15.34
N ASP A 321 11.86 -6.91 15.69
CA ASP A 321 12.36 -8.16 16.30
C ASP A 321 12.34 -8.13 17.85
N PHE A 322 11.91 -7.03 18.49
CA PHE A 322 11.87 -6.89 19.96
C PHE A 322 10.57 -6.21 20.45
N ASP A 323 9.73 -6.96 21.19
CA ASP A 323 8.42 -6.51 21.71
C ASP A 323 8.44 -5.16 22.46
N ASP A 324 9.53 -4.86 23.18
CA ASP A 324 9.66 -3.70 24.06
C ASP A 324 9.72 -2.34 23.32
N ILE A 325 9.98 -2.30 22.01
CA ILE A 325 10.42 -1.06 21.31
C ILE A 325 9.45 -0.62 20.18
N LYS A 326 8.29 -1.26 20.02
CA LYS A 326 7.36 -1.06 18.89
C LYS A 326 6.76 0.34 18.62
N ASN A 327 7.10 1.37 19.39
CA ASN A 327 6.54 2.72 19.27
C ASN A 327 7.63 3.79 19.25
N ILE A 328 7.75 4.50 18.14
CA ILE A 328 8.84 5.43 17.83
C ILE A 328 8.27 6.81 17.48
N CYS A 329 8.82 7.86 18.09
CA CYS A 329 8.47 9.24 17.76
C CYS A 329 9.73 10.05 17.45
N VAL A 330 9.81 10.63 16.25
CA VAL A 330 10.97 11.41 15.76
C VAL A 330 10.56 12.86 15.57
N THR A 331 10.98 13.75 16.48
CA THR A 331 10.57 15.15 16.50
C THR A 331 11.72 16.07 16.07
N ARG A 332 11.47 16.87 15.03
CA ARG A 332 12.48 17.69 14.34
C ARG A 332 11.84 18.92 13.70
N PRO A 333 12.59 20.01 13.44
CA PRO A 333 12.02 21.26 12.93
C PRO A 333 11.29 21.09 11.59
N ARG A 334 10.57 22.14 11.17
CA ARG A 334 10.06 22.23 9.79
C ARG A 334 11.23 22.09 8.80
N ARG A 335 10.99 21.45 7.66
CA ARG A 335 11.95 21.21 6.54
C ARG A 335 13.09 20.21 6.77
N PHE A 336 13.19 19.61 7.95
CA PHE A 336 14.09 18.47 8.20
C PHE A 336 13.51 17.15 7.64
N GLY A 337 13.09 17.14 6.37
CA GLY A 337 12.74 15.92 5.62
C GLY A 337 11.56 15.06 6.15
N LYS A 338 10.74 15.53 7.09
CA LYS A 338 9.67 14.71 7.74
C LYS A 338 8.83 13.88 6.77
N THR A 339 8.13 14.55 5.85
CA THR A 339 7.23 13.91 4.88
C THR A 339 7.95 12.93 3.95
N VAL A 340 9.24 13.18 3.62
CA VAL A 340 10.06 12.27 2.82
C VAL A 340 10.31 10.96 3.56
N THR A 341 10.62 11.03 4.86
CA THR A 341 10.74 9.82 5.70
C THR A 341 9.38 9.12 5.84
N VAL A 342 8.28 9.86 6.05
CA VAL A 342 6.94 9.29 6.14
C VAL A 342 6.56 8.52 4.87
N ASP A 343 6.74 9.12 3.69
CA ASP A 343 6.45 8.47 2.42
C ASP A 343 7.42 7.31 2.13
N MET A 344 8.68 7.38 2.58
CA MET A 344 9.66 6.27 2.49
C MET A 344 9.25 5.06 3.34
N LEU A 345 8.84 5.28 4.60
CA LEU A 345 8.38 4.19 5.47
C LEU A 345 7.03 3.64 5.01
N THR A 346 6.15 4.50 4.51
CA THR A 346 4.90 4.09 3.84
C THR A 346 5.21 3.17 2.67
N ALA A 347 6.13 3.57 1.78
CA ALA A 347 6.53 2.79 0.60
C ALA A 347 7.17 1.45 0.95
N TYR A 348 7.91 1.36 2.06
CA TYR A 348 8.56 0.13 2.48
C TYR A 348 7.60 -0.85 3.15
N TYR A 349 6.79 -0.40 4.11
CA TYR A 349 5.94 -1.31 4.90
C TYR A 349 4.58 -1.64 4.25
N SER A 350 4.03 -0.78 3.38
CA SER A 350 2.67 -0.96 2.81
C SER A 350 2.55 -2.24 2.01
N PHE A 351 1.56 -3.06 2.36
CA PHE A 351 1.19 -4.21 1.56
C PHE A 351 0.83 -3.78 0.13
N SER A 352 1.44 -4.47 -0.83
CA SER A 352 1.19 -4.28 -2.26
C SER A 352 1.02 -5.63 -2.94
N GLU A 353 0.02 -5.75 -3.80
CA GLU A 353 -0.18 -6.95 -4.61
C GLU A 353 0.89 -7.05 -5.72
N SER A 354 1.31 -5.91 -6.29
CA SER A 354 2.41 -5.79 -7.25
C SER A 354 3.77 -5.56 -6.56
N LYS A 355 4.86 -5.95 -7.24
CA LYS A 355 6.22 -5.88 -6.70
C LYS A 355 6.64 -4.43 -6.42
N ILE A 356 7.02 -4.15 -5.17
CA ILE A 356 7.66 -2.89 -4.76
C ILE A 356 9.07 -2.84 -5.36
N THR A 357 9.41 -1.76 -6.09
CA THR A 357 10.66 -1.64 -6.87
C THR A 357 11.50 -0.41 -6.53
N VAL A 358 10.93 0.58 -5.83
CA VAL A 358 11.57 1.87 -5.53
C VAL A 358 12.87 1.77 -4.68
N PHE A 359 13.14 0.61 -4.10
CA PHE A 359 14.30 0.32 -3.25
C PHE A 359 15.44 -0.43 -3.98
N GLU A 360 15.22 -0.99 -5.17
CA GLU A 360 16.20 -1.91 -5.81
C GLU A 360 17.53 -1.24 -6.22
N ASP A 361 17.54 0.09 -6.33
CA ASP A 361 18.70 0.94 -6.64
C ASP A 361 19.18 1.78 -5.42
N LYS A 362 18.78 1.41 -4.20
CA LYS A 362 18.99 2.23 -2.98
C LYS A 362 20.03 1.64 -2.02
N LYS A 363 20.66 2.51 -1.22
CA LYS A 363 21.74 2.19 -0.26
C LYS A 363 21.33 1.08 0.73
N ILE A 364 20.04 0.92 1.05
CA ILE A 364 19.54 -0.20 1.89
C ILE A 364 19.87 -1.60 1.35
N THR A 365 20.02 -1.75 0.02
CA THR A 365 20.30 -3.06 -0.62
C THR A 365 21.73 -3.58 -0.37
N GLU A 366 22.61 -2.76 0.20
CA GLU A 366 23.96 -3.14 0.63
C GLU A 366 23.94 -4.09 1.84
N ASP A 367 22.88 -4.04 2.65
CA ASP A 367 22.73 -4.81 3.88
C ASP A 367 21.91 -6.10 3.63
N LYS A 368 22.18 -7.13 4.43
CA LYS A 368 21.46 -8.41 4.34
C LYS A 368 20.05 -8.28 4.91
N ASP A 369 19.15 -9.10 4.37
CA ASP A 369 17.76 -9.23 4.83
C ASP A 369 16.99 -7.90 4.84
N TRP A 370 17.43 -6.93 4.02
CA TRP A 370 16.87 -5.59 3.92
C TRP A 370 15.39 -5.57 3.50
N ASP A 371 14.93 -6.62 2.82
CA ASP A 371 13.58 -6.83 2.34
C ASP A 371 12.75 -7.78 3.23
N LYS A 372 13.29 -8.25 4.36
CA LYS A 372 12.61 -9.12 5.36
C LYS A 372 11.19 -8.68 5.72
N TYR A 373 10.94 -7.37 5.73
CA TYR A 373 9.67 -6.74 6.09
C TYR A 373 9.03 -5.93 4.96
N LEU A 374 9.63 -5.91 3.76
CA LEU A 374 9.17 -5.12 2.61
C LEU A 374 7.79 -5.61 2.18
N GLY A 375 6.80 -4.71 2.18
CA GLY A 375 5.44 -4.97 1.72
C GLY A 375 4.61 -5.97 2.55
N LYS A 376 4.99 -6.25 3.81
CA LYS A 376 4.33 -7.31 4.61
C LYS A 376 3.19 -6.85 5.52
N PHE A 377 3.07 -5.55 5.78
CA PHE A 377 2.15 -5.00 6.78
C PHE A 377 1.00 -4.21 6.17
N ASN A 378 -0.09 -4.09 6.91
CA ASN A 378 -1.13 -3.11 6.60
C ASN A 378 -0.67 -1.73 7.12
N VAL A 379 -0.36 -0.80 6.23
CA VAL A 379 -0.02 0.58 6.64
C VAL A 379 -1.28 1.42 6.82
N ILE A 380 -1.40 2.06 7.98
CA ILE A 380 -2.35 3.15 8.23
C ILE A 380 -1.54 4.44 8.37
N LYS A 381 -1.66 5.32 7.39
CA LYS A 381 -1.06 6.65 7.35
C LYS A 381 -2.08 7.70 7.77
N LEU A 382 -1.79 8.41 8.86
CA LEU A 382 -2.62 9.52 9.36
C LEU A 382 -1.86 10.85 9.19
N ASP A 383 -2.44 11.78 8.44
CA ASP A 383 -1.94 13.15 8.31
C ASP A 383 -2.80 14.08 9.17
N MET A 384 -2.24 14.55 10.29
CA MET A 384 -2.99 15.35 11.26
C MET A 384 -3.21 16.79 10.81
N SER A 385 -2.66 17.22 9.67
CA SER A 385 -3.11 18.47 9.02
C SER A 385 -4.55 18.39 8.49
N VAL A 386 -5.09 17.17 8.35
CA VAL A 386 -6.39 16.90 7.72
C VAL A 386 -7.39 16.23 8.68
N ILE A 387 -7.39 16.60 9.97
CA ILE A 387 -8.35 16.11 11.00
C ILE A 387 -9.83 16.21 10.55
N ASN A 388 -10.15 17.19 9.70
CA ASN A 388 -11.48 17.36 9.11
C ASN A 388 -11.88 16.30 8.07
N GLU A 389 -10.97 15.43 7.62
CA GLU A 389 -11.28 14.28 6.76
C GLU A 389 -11.48 12.99 7.53
N VAL A 390 -10.82 12.80 8.68
CA VAL A 390 -11.13 11.69 9.60
C VAL A 390 -12.61 11.74 9.99
N LYS A 391 -13.13 12.94 10.28
CA LYS A 391 -14.58 13.21 10.52
C LYS A 391 -15.46 13.28 9.25
N LYS A 392 -14.96 12.84 8.08
CA LYS A 392 -15.73 12.70 6.83
C LYS A 392 -15.73 11.27 6.29
N TYR A 393 -14.65 10.51 6.48
CA TYR A 393 -14.58 9.10 6.10
C TYR A 393 -15.64 8.23 6.81
N ASP A 394 -16.10 8.71 7.96
CA ASP A 394 -17.32 8.35 8.70
C ASP A 394 -18.58 8.10 7.83
N LYS A 395 -18.65 8.66 6.62
CA LYS A 395 -19.78 8.46 5.68
C LYS A 395 -19.56 7.40 4.60
N ASN A 396 -18.37 6.81 4.53
CA ASN A 396 -18.02 5.78 3.55
C ASN A 396 -17.75 4.41 4.19
N PHE A 397 -17.70 4.31 5.53
CA PHE A 397 -17.85 3.04 6.23
C PHE A 397 -19.33 2.80 6.52
N GLU A 398 -19.91 1.74 5.96
CA GLU A 398 -21.22 1.22 6.40
C GLU A 398 -21.01 0.44 7.71
N GLY A 399 -20.87 1.17 8.82
CA GLY A 399 -20.84 0.67 10.19
C GLY A 399 -21.62 1.63 11.12
N ASP A 400 -22.13 1.12 12.25
CA ASP A 400 -22.88 1.95 13.20
C ASP A 400 -21.96 2.99 13.88
N GLU A 401 -22.54 4.13 14.32
CA GLU A 401 -21.85 5.37 14.75
C GLU A 401 -20.96 5.25 16.03
N GLU A 402 -20.61 4.03 16.47
CA GLU A 402 -19.81 3.76 17.68
C GLU A 402 -18.69 2.68 17.49
N GLU A 403 -18.26 2.34 16.27
CA GLU A 403 -17.13 1.39 16.08
C GLU A 403 -15.80 1.91 16.68
N ASP A 404 -15.26 1.21 17.68
CA ASP A 404 -13.93 1.51 18.25
C ASP A 404 -12.83 1.28 17.18
N VAL A 405 -11.86 2.18 17.13
CA VAL A 405 -10.63 2.09 16.34
C VAL A 405 -9.87 0.77 16.61
N VAL A 406 -9.92 0.27 17.84
CA VAL A 406 -9.37 -1.05 18.21
C VAL A 406 -10.15 -2.18 17.53
N GLU A 407 -11.47 -2.05 17.36
CA GLU A 407 -12.28 -3.03 16.62
C GLU A 407 -12.06 -2.96 15.11
N ILE A 408 -11.92 -1.76 14.53
CA ILE A 408 -11.57 -1.58 13.11
C ILE A 408 -10.21 -2.25 12.80
N THR A 409 -9.20 -2.00 13.63
CA THR A 409 -7.86 -2.60 13.46
C THR A 409 -7.86 -4.11 13.71
N LYS A 410 -8.67 -4.61 14.65
CA LYS A 410 -8.96 -6.04 14.79
C LYS A 410 -9.60 -6.64 13.52
N LYS A 411 -10.66 -6.03 12.99
CA LYS A 411 -11.36 -6.48 11.76
C LYS A 411 -10.42 -6.52 10.56
N ILE A 412 -9.49 -5.57 10.46
CA ILE A 412 -8.42 -5.56 9.44
C ILE A 412 -7.51 -6.80 9.62
N TYR A 413 -7.01 -7.05 10.83
CA TYR A 413 -6.15 -8.21 11.11
C TYR A 413 -6.88 -9.55 10.87
N GLU A 414 -8.13 -9.70 11.34
CA GLU A 414 -8.93 -10.91 11.16
C GLU A 414 -9.26 -11.21 9.69
N ARG A 415 -9.31 -10.19 8.82
CA ARG A 415 -9.57 -10.34 7.37
C ARG A 415 -8.31 -10.51 6.51
N THR A 416 -7.14 -10.05 6.98
CA THR A 416 -5.90 -10.01 6.18
C THR A 416 -4.77 -10.88 6.72
N HIS A 417 -4.85 -11.27 8.00
CA HIS A 417 -3.82 -11.97 8.77
C HIS A 417 -2.44 -11.26 8.72
N ARG A 418 -2.45 -9.92 8.68
CA ARG A 418 -1.26 -9.06 8.70
C ARG A 418 -1.39 -8.01 9.77
N GLU A 419 -0.32 -7.81 10.51
CA GLU A 419 -0.19 -6.76 11.50
C GLU A 419 -0.14 -5.37 10.82
N ILE A 420 -0.30 -4.34 11.64
CA ILE A 420 -0.46 -2.96 11.21
C ILE A 420 0.80 -2.16 11.53
N VAL A 421 1.25 -1.36 10.55
CA VAL A 421 2.26 -0.31 10.75
C VAL A 421 1.56 1.04 10.69
N LEU A 422 1.56 1.74 11.82
CA LEU A 422 0.87 3.02 11.99
C LEU A 422 1.86 4.17 11.79
N ILE A 423 1.58 5.06 10.84
CA ILE A 423 2.45 6.19 10.47
C ILE A 423 1.68 7.49 10.66
N ILE A 424 2.16 8.38 11.54
CA ILE A 424 1.49 9.65 11.87
C ILE A 424 2.41 10.84 11.57
N ASP A 425 2.00 11.72 10.64
CA ASP A 425 2.68 12.99 10.35
C ASP A 425 1.94 14.18 11.02
N GLU A 426 2.67 15.26 11.29
CA GLU A 426 2.22 16.48 12.01
C GLU A 426 1.46 16.22 13.33
N TRP A 427 1.80 15.16 14.09
CA TRP A 427 1.05 14.77 15.32
C TRP A 427 0.88 15.91 16.35
N ASP A 428 1.84 16.81 16.40
CA ASP A 428 1.90 17.92 17.36
C ASP A 428 1.05 19.14 16.95
N LEU A 429 0.39 19.10 15.77
CA LEU A 429 -0.33 20.25 15.22
C LEU A 429 -1.45 20.76 16.13
N ILE A 430 -2.22 19.86 16.76
CA ILE A 430 -3.35 20.22 17.64
C ILE A 430 -2.90 21.07 18.84
N PHE A 431 -1.67 20.88 19.34
CA PHE A 431 -1.12 21.66 20.45
C PHE A 431 -0.52 23.00 19.99
N ARG A 432 -0.16 23.13 18.70
CA ARG A 432 0.45 24.33 18.11
C ARG A 432 -0.57 25.28 17.50
N ASP A 433 -1.69 24.78 17.01
CA ASP A 433 -2.69 25.54 16.28
C ASP A 433 -3.78 26.10 17.22
N LYS A 434 -3.83 27.44 17.30
CA LYS A 434 -4.73 28.22 18.16
C LYS A 434 -6.24 28.05 17.82
N ARG A 435 -6.58 27.27 16.78
CA ARG A 435 -7.97 26.89 16.43
C ARG A 435 -8.53 25.75 17.28
N TYR A 436 -7.68 24.92 17.88
CA TYR A 436 -8.11 23.82 18.75
C TYR A 436 -8.09 24.25 20.23
N ASP A 437 -8.98 23.66 21.02
CA ASP A 437 -9.05 23.89 22.45
C ASP A 437 -8.42 22.75 23.26
N ILE A 438 -8.33 22.95 24.58
CA ILE A 438 -7.76 21.96 25.51
C ILE A 438 -8.58 20.65 25.47
N GLN A 439 -9.89 20.72 25.24
CA GLN A 439 -10.76 19.53 25.17
C GLN A 439 -10.45 18.68 23.92
N SER A 440 -10.35 19.31 22.74
CA SER A 440 -9.92 18.65 21.50
C SER A 440 -8.56 17.96 21.65
N ALA A 441 -7.63 18.58 22.38
CA ALA A 441 -6.31 18.03 22.65
C ALA A 441 -6.33 16.83 23.63
N ILE A 442 -7.25 16.80 24.61
CA ILE A 442 -7.47 15.64 25.48
C ILE A 442 -8.08 14.47 24.67
N GLU A 443 -9.11 14.75 23.89
CA GLU A 443 -9.79 13.74 23.04
C GLU A 443 -8.80 13.11 22.06
N TYR A 444 -7.92 13.92 21.46
CA TYR A 444 -6.84 13.43 20.60
C TYR A 444 -5.83 12.53 21.31
N LEU A 445 -5.37 12.90 22.51
CA LEU A 445 -4.45 12.06 23.30
C LEU A 445 -5.11 10.75 23.75
N ASN A 446 -6.42 10.74 23.99
CA ASN A 446 -7.19 9.53 24.28
C ASN A 446 -7.33 8.64 23.04
N PHE A 447 -7.65 9.21 21.87
CA PHE A 447 -7.65 8.50 20.58
C PHE A 447 -6.30 7.84 20.30
N LEU A 448 -5.19 8.58 20.43
CA LEU A 448 -3.83 8.01 20.29
C LEU A 448 -3.56 6.92 21.33
N THR A 449 -4.01 7.08 22.57
CA THR A 449 -3.86 6.05 23.61
C THR A 449 -4.52 4.75 23.20
N LEU A 450 -5.79 4.79 22.76
CA LEU A 450 -6.55 3.60 22.38
C LEU A 450 -5.93 2.91 21.15
N LEU A 451 -5.68 3.68 20.09
CA LEU A 451 -5.12 3.22 18.81
C LEU A 451 -3.76 2.53 18.96
N ILE A 452 -2.91 2.98 19.90
CA ILE A 452 -1.51 2.52 20.04
C ILE A 452 -1.31 1.56 21.23
N LYS A 453 -1.88 1.87 22.40
CA LYS A 453 -1.58 1.16 23.66
C LYS A 453 -2.51 -0.03 23.90
N CYS A 454 -3.77 0.07 23.49
CA CYS A 454 -4.75 -1.01 23.61
C CYS A 454 -4.70 -1.98 22.42
N ASN A 455 -3.75 -1.80 21.51
CA ASN A 455 -3.72 -2.46 20.21
C ASN A 455 -2.61 -3.52 20.10
N GLN A 456 -3.01 -4.79 20.17
CA GLN A 456 -2.12 -5.93 19.94
C GLN A 456 -1.80 -6.16 18.46
N TYR A 457 -2.58 -5.60 17.53
CA TYR A 457 -2.42 -5.81 16.09
C TYR A 457 -1.46 -4.82 15.41
N VAL A 458 -0.97 -3.81 16.14
CA VAL A 458 0.04 -2.84 15.64
C VAL A 458 1.43 -3.36 15.96
N ALA A 459 2.22 -3.66 14.92
CA ALA A 459 3.61 -4.12 15.02
C ALA A 459 4.62 -2.98 15.15
N LEU A 460 4.33 -1.82 14.56
CA LEU A 460 5.16 -0.61 14.68
C LEU A 460 4.30 0.65 14.59
N THR A 461 4.52 1.60 15.51
CA THR A 461 4.07 2.99 15.36
C THR A 461 5.26 3.89 15.07
N TYR A 462 5.22 4.66 13.98
CA TYR A 462 6.14 5.75 13.68
C TYR A 462 5.39 7.09 13.67
N MET A 463 5.75 8.00 14.57
CA MET A 463 5.21 9.36 14.65
C MET A 463 6.28 10.41 14.31
N THR A 464 5.89 11.51 13.67
CA THR A 464 6.78 12.67 13.47
C THR A 464 6.04 14.00 13.60
N GLY A 465 6.76 15.02 14.08
CA GLY A 465 6.21 16.33 14.48
C GLY A 465 7.34 17.34 14.73
N ILE A 466 7.04 18.49 15.34
CA ILE A 466 8.06 19.48 15.77
C ILE A 466 8.36 19.36 17.27
N LEU A 467 7.33 19.43 18.11
CA LEU A 467 7.44 19.35 19.57
C LEU A 467 7.56 17.90 20.07
N PRO A 468 8.17 17.66 21.25
CA PRO A 468 8.23 16.35 21.91
C PRO A 468 6.96 16.03 22.73
N ILE A 469 6.75 14.75 23.03
CA ILE A 469 5.59 14.23 23.78
C ILE A 469 5.72 14.48 25.30
N LYS A 470 6.94 14.74 25.79
CA LYS A 470 7.23 14.75 27.23
C LYS A 470 6.47 15.81 28.04
N ASN A 471 5.49 15.31 28.79
CA ASN A 471 4.73 15.93 29.88
C ASN A 471 3.40 16.61 29.52
N HIS A 472 2.67 16.12 28.49
CA HIS A 472 1.26 16.50 28.30
C HIS A 472 0.46 16.18 29.56
N GLY A 473 0.07 17.22 30.30
CA GLY A 473 -0.15 17.16 31.75
C GLY A 473 -1.53 16.69 32.18
N LEU A 474 -2.25 15.99 31.30
CA LEU A 474 -3.59 15.45 31.51
C LEU A 474 -3.57 13.96 31.16
N GLN A 475 -3.58 13.15 32.23
CA GLN A 475 -3.49 11.69 32.26
C GLN A 475 -2.15 11.06 31.81
N SER A 476 -1.75 10.01 32.54
CA SER A 476 -0.47 9.31 32.39
C SER A 476 -0.52 8.17 31.38
N SER A 477 -1.31 8.32 30.31
CA SER A 477 -1.67 7.23 29.39
C SER A 477 -0.57 6.90 28.38
N VAL A 478 -0.11 7.90 27.62
CA VAL A 478 0.92 7.79 26.56
C VAL A 478 2.35 7.89 27.11
N ARG A 479 2.53 8.35 28.35
CA ARG A 479 3.85 8.56 28.95
C ARG A 479 4.63 7.25 29.07
N GLY A 480 5.79 7.18 28.41
CA GLY A 480 6.63 5.98 28.39
C GLY A 480 6.21 4.91 27.37
N VAL A 481 5.15 5.15 26.59
CA VAL A 481 4.76 4.27 25.47
C VAL A 481 5.72 4.41 24.28
N PHE A 482 6.31 5.60 24.09
CA PHE A 482 7.18 5.93 22.96
C PHE A 482 8.67 5.98 23.31
N ASN A 483 9.49 5.35 22.48
CA ASN A 483 10.90 5.71 22.34
C ASN A 483 10.98 7.00 21.50
N GLU A 484 11.31 8.09 22.21
CA GLU A 484 11.31 9.45 21.68
C GLU A 484 12.72 9.89 21.26
N PHE A 485 12.84 10.33 20.01
CA PHE A 485 14.04 10.88 19.42
C PHE A 485 13.80 12.34 19.04
N THR A 486 14.66 13.23 19.51
CA THR A 486 14.48 14.69 19.36
C THR A 486 15.81 15.35 19.06
N MET A 487 15.79 16.62 18.59
CA MET A 487 17.00 17.43 18.39
C MET A 487 18.00 17.41 19.57
N ILE A 488 17.54 17.18 20.80
CA ILE A 488 18.36 17.04 22.01
C ILE A 488 18.88 15.60 22.22
N SER A 489 18.08 14.58 21.87
CA SER A 489 18.35 13.17 22.13
C SER A 489 18.04 12.33 20.88
N ASN A 490 18.99 12.26 19.95
CA ASN A 490 18.76 11.68 18.62
C ASN A 490 19.04 10.17 18.54
N ARG A 491 19.94 9.61 19.37
CA ARG A 491 20.33 8.18 19.34
C ARG A 491 20.51 7.67 17.89
N LEU A 492 19.90 6.54 17.54
CA LEU A 492 19.97 5.86 16.24
C LEU A 492 19.50 6.69 15.02
N VAL A 493 18.63 7.69 15.18
CA VAL A 493 18.16 8.49 14.02
C VAL A 493 19.07 9.67 13.65
N ALA A 494 20.16 9.92 14.39
CA ALA A 494 20.96 11.15 14.26
C ALA A 494 21.49 11.43 12.83
N GLU A 495 21.87 10.40 12.08
CA GLU A 495 22.36 10.52 10.69
C GLU A 495 21.24 10.81 9.67
N TYR A 496 19.98 10.58 10.05
CA TYR A 496 18.80 10.58 9.19
C TYR A 496 17.83 11.76 9.48
N VAL A 497 18.12 12.58 10.50
CA VAL A 497 17.31 13.76 10.84
C VAL A 497 17.38 14.84 9.75
N GLY A 498 18.53 15.00 9.08
CA GLY A 498 18.75 15.96 7.99
C GLY A 498 19.83 15.47 7.03
N PHE A 499 20.56 16.38 6.41
CA PHE A 499 21.75 16.04 5.61
C PHE A 499 23.01 16.11 6.45
N THR A 500 23.92 15.15 6.30
CA THR A 500 25.29 15.17 6.84
C THR A 500 26.20 16.04 5.98
N GLU A 501 27.43 16.29 6.44
CA GLU A 501 28.45 16.93 5.61
C GLU A 501 28.75 16.13 4.33
N ASP A 502 28.71 14.80 4.40
CA ASP A 502 28.93 13.89 3.26
C ASP A 502 27.79 13.99 2.22
N ASP A 503 26.52 14.06 2.67
CA ASP A 503 25.36 14.26 1.78
C ASP A 503 25.45 15.60 1.02
N VAL A 504 25.89 16.66 1.72
CA VAL A 504 26.08 17.99 1.13
C VAL A 504 27.22 17.95 0.12
N GLU A 505 28.29 17.21 0.38
CA GLU A 505 29.39 17.02 -0.57
C GLU A 505 28.95 16.18 -1.79
N GLU A 506 28.14 15.14 -1.60
CA GLU A 506 27.52 14.32 -2.67
C GLU A 506 26.68 15.22 -3.61
N LEU A 507 25.80 16.06 -3.04
CA LEU A 507 25.01 17.03 -3.82
C LEU A 507 25.88 18.09 -4.51
N CYS A 508 26.95 18.56 -3.88
CA CYS A 508 27.88 19.50 -4.51
C CYS A 508 28.56 18.87 -5.73
N LYS A 509 29.15 17.67 -5.59
CA LYS A 509 29.79 16.92 -6.68
C LYS A 509 28.84 16.61 -7.83
N LYS A 510 27.56 16.37 -7.53
CA LYS A 510 26.50 16.02 -8.50
C LYS A 510 25.96 17.22 -9.31
N HIS A 511 26.04 18.45 -8.78
CA HIS A 511 25.36 19.63 -9.36
C HIS A 511 26.25 20.87 -9.60
N LEU A 512 27.48 20.88 -9.07
CA LEU A 512 28.46 21.97 -9.21
C LEU A 512 29.69 21.43 -9.97
N SER A 513 30.20 22.17 -10.96
CA SER A 513 31.28 21.69 -11.83
C SER A 513 32.67 21.82 -11.18
N GLU A 514 33.63 21.00 -11.61
CA GLU A 514 35.01 21.00 -11.06
C GLU A 514 35.72 22.35 -11.17
N GLN A 515 35.44 23.12 -12.23
CA GLN A 515 35.95 24.50 -12.40
C GLN A 515 35.49 25.48 -11.31
N ILE A 516 34.43 25.14 -10.55
CA ILE A 516 33.94 25.90 -9.40
C ILE A 516 34.62 25.45 -8.10
N LEU A 517 34.94 24.15 -7.98
CA LEU A 517 35.65 23.57 -6.84
C LEU A 517 37.12 24.03 -6.78
N ILE A 518 37.77 24.23 -7.93
CA ILE A 518 39.19 24.62 -8.03
C ILE A 518 39.43 26.10 -7.64
N ASN A 519 38.49 27.01 -7.89
CA ASN A 519 38.67 28.46 -7.72
C ASN A 519 38.55 28.96 -6.25
N SER A 520 38.96 28.12 -5.30
CA SER A 520 39.00 28.41 -3.85
C SER A 520 40.11 29.38 -3.44
N TYR A 521 41.14 29.57 -4.27
CA TYR A 521 42.27 30.48 -3.99
C TYR A 521 42.10 31.90 -4.56
N GLU A 522 41.69 32.06 -5.82
CA GLU A 522 41.66 33.39 -6.48
C GLU A 522 40.64 34.36 -5.86
N ASN A 523 39.45 33.87 -5.50
CA ASN A 523 38.39 34.68 -4.91
C ASN A 523 38.79 35.32 -3.56
N LYS A 524 39.82 34.78 -2.89
CA LYS A 524 40.35 35.30 -1.62
C LYS A 524 41.09 36.62 -1.79
N ILE A 525 41.63 36.89 -2.98
CA ILE A 525 42.34 38.13 -3.34
C ILE A 525 41.33 39.22 -3.72
N LEU A 526 40.37 38.89 -4.60
CA LEU A 526 39.45 39.85 -5.20
C LEU A 526 38.56 40.60 -4.17
N LEU A 527 38.24 39.95 -3.05
CA LEU A 527 37.44 40.53 -1.97
C LEU A 527 38.24 41.44 -1.02
N HIS A 528 39.56 41.26 -0.90
CA HIS A 528 40.38 42.01 0.05
C HIS A 528 41.00 43.29 -0.53
N GLU A 529 41.40 43.30 -1.82
CA GLU A 529 42.13 44.45 -2.38
C GLU A 529 41.23 45.59 -2.89
N ASN A 530 40.06 45.27 -3.45
CA ASN A 530 39.19 46.24 -4.12
C ASN A 530 38.48 47.22 -3.15
N ALA A 531 38.44 46.94 -1.85
CA ALA A 531 37.69 47.74 -0.88
C ALA A 531 38.43 49.00 -0.36
N TYR A 532 39.77 49.09 -0.54
CA TYR A 532 40.57 50.02 0.28
C TYR A 532 41.66 50.87 -0.41
N LYS A 533 42.03 50.66 -1.68
CA LYS A 533 43.20 51.35 -2.27
C LYS A 533 42.94 52.32 -3.43
N ASN A 534 42.11 52.00 -4.41
CA ASN A 534 42.16 52.69 -5.71
C ASN A 534 41.06 53.75 -5.90
N LYS A 535 41.34 54.99 -5.45
CA LYS A 535 40.61 56.20 -5.90
C LYS A 535 40.98 56.52 -7.36
N ILE A 536 40.32 55.88 -8.32
CA ILE A 536 40.52 56.10 -9.77
C ILE A 536 39.18 56.51 -10.39
N PRO A 537 39.11 57.51 -11.28
CA PRO A 537 37.85 57.92 -11.92
C PRO A 537 37.23 56.81 -12.77
N LEU A 538 35.90 56.72 -12.75
CA LEU A 538 35.13 55.84 -13.62
C LEU A 538 35.20 56.33 -15.08
N GLN A 539 35.87 55.57 -15.95
CA GLN A 539 35.58 55.61 -17.38
C GLN A 539 34.54 54.53 -17.69
N GLU A 540 33.41 54.96 -18.24
CA GLU A 540 32.33 54.06 -18.66
C GLU A 540 32.72 53.27 -19.92
N ASN A 541 31.99 52.17 -20.20
CA ASN A 541 32.01 51.40 -21.45
C ASN A 541 33.11 50.32 -21.66
N VAL A 542 33.55 49.61 -20.60
CA VAL A 542 34.32 48.34 -20.75
C VAL A 542 33.66 47.13 -20.06
N TYR A 543 32.63 47.33 -19.22
CA TYR A 543 31.98 46.27 -18.44
C TYR A 543 30.50 46.06 -18.80
N LYS A 544 30.26 45.57 -20.01
CA LYS A 544 29.04 44.81 -20.35
C LYS A 544 29.44 43.36 -20.63
N ASP A 545 28.48 42.45 -20.46
CA ASP A 545 28.53 41.06 -20.94
C ASP A 545 29.62 40.16 -20.33
N LYS A 546 29.93 40.36 -19.04
CA LYS A 546 30.39 39.28 -18.14
C LYS A 546 29.57 39.27 -16.86
N GLU A 547 28.60 38.37 -16.80
CA GLU A 547 27.91 38.05 -15.55
C GLU A 547 28.95 37.57 -14.51
N LYS A 548 28.93 38.18 -13.31
CA LYS A 548 29.69 37.65 -12.18
C LYS A 548 29.01 36.39 -11.66
N ILE A 549 29.37 35.25 -12.25
CA ILE A 549 29.05 33.93 -11.70
C ILE A 549 29.77 33.82 -10.35
N ILE A 550 29.07 34.18 -9.27
CA ILE A 550 29.50 33.88 -7.90
C ILE A 550 29.31 32.37 -7.75
N ALA A 551 30.41 31.67 -8.00
CA ALA A 551 30.43 30.23 -8.10
C ALA A 551 30.31 29.60 -6.70
N ILE A 552 29.07 29.36 -6.25
CA ILE A 552 28.82 28.71 -4.97
C ILE A 552 29.53 27.35 -4.90
N ASN A 553 30.11 27.05 -3.74
CA ASN A 553 30.83 25.80 -3.52
C ASN A 553 30.51 25.24 -2.12
N PHE A 554 30.98 24.02 -1.88
CA PHE A 554 30.79 23.29 -0.64
C PHE A 554 31.19 24.10 0.61
N GLU A 555 32.34 24.78 0.61
CA GLU A 555 32.79 25.57 1.76
C GLU A 555 31.92 26.81 2.02
N MET A 556 31.31 27.41 0.99
CA MET A 556 30.30 28.48 1.18
C MET A 556 28.99 27.97 1.78
N ILE A 557 28.54 26.78 1.37
CA ILE A 557 27.34 26.12 1.92
C ILE A 557 27.60 25.72 3.38
N LYS A 558 28.79 25.20 3.66
CA LYS A 558 29.30 24.84 4.98
C LYS A 558 29.41 26.03 5.93
N ASP A 559 30.07 27.10 5.52
CA ASP A 559 30.20 28.34 6.27
C ASP A 559 28.85 29.02 6.60
N TRP A 560 27.80 28.77 5.82
CA TRP A 560 26.48 29.39 6.02
C TRP A 560 25.44 28.51 6.74
N TYR A 561 25.32 27.22 6.37
CA TYR A 561 24.24 26.34 6.88
C TYR A 561 24.67 25.31 7.93
N LYS A 562 25.97 25.01 8.09
CA LYS A 562 26.46 24.07 9.11
C LYS A 562 26.18 24.61 10.52
N GLY A 563 25.60 23.81 11.41
CA GLY A 563 25.37 24.27 12.79
C GLY A 563 24.74 23.29 13.78
N TYR A 564 23.88 22.39 13.34
CA TYR A 564 23.23 21.41 14.22
C TYR A 564 24.17 20.23 14.43
N ARG A 565 24.63 19.98 15.65
CA ARG A 565 25.49 18.83 15.96
C ARG A 565 24.69 17.76 16.70
N LEU A 566 24.29 16.71 15.98
CA LEU A 566 23.50 15.62 16.53
C LEU A 566 24.42 14.43 16.84
N LYS A 567 24.28 13.84 18.02
CA LYS A 567 25.09 12.69 18.43
C LYS A 567 24.24 11.42 18.46
N ASN A 568 24.74 10.34 17.85
CA ASN A 568 24.26 9.02 18.16
C ASN A 568 24.88 8.56 19.48
N ASN A 569 24.02 8.19 20.43
CA ASN A 569 24.42 7.81 21.78
C ASN A 569 24.76 6.31 21.90
N ASN A 570 24.51 5.52 20.86
CA ASN A 570 24.81 4.08 20.84
C ASN A 570 26.27 3.82 20.40
N ASP A 571 26.71 4.45 19.31
CA ASP A 571 28.08 4.34 18.75
C ASP A 571 29.03 5.46 19.24
N GLY A 572 28.48 6.56 19.76
CA GLY A 572 29.23 7.75 20.13
C GLY A 572 29.52 8.74 18.99
N LYS A 573 29.16 8.43 17.74
CA LYS A 573 29.45 9.21 16.52
C LYS A 573 28.64 10.52 16.52
N ALA A 574 29.29 11.61 16.14
CA ALA A 574 28.69 12.94 16.03
C ALA A 574 28.57 13.36 14.57
N TYR A 575 27.40 13.88 14.22
CA TYR A 575 27.03 14.31 12.88
C TYR A 575 26.84 15.82 12.88
N ASP A 576 27.52 16.51 11.98
CA ASP A 576 27.21 17.90 11.66
C ASP A 576 26.10 17.90 10.60
N ILE A 577 24.91 18.34 11.01
CA ILE A 577 23.66 18.24 10.26
C ILE A 577 23.26 19.60 9.68
N TYR A 578 22.74 19.54 8.46
CA TYR A 578 22.30 20.63 7.62
C TYR A 578 20.79 20.52 7.34
N THR A 579 20.11 21.66 7.23
CA THR A 579 18.70 21.73 6.82
C THR A 579 18.57 21.32 5.34
N PRO A 580 17.89 20.19 5.00
CA PRO A 580 17.84 19.70 3.62
C PRO A 580 17.28 20.71 2.62
N PHE A 581 16.20 21.40 2.98
CA PHE A 581 15.57 22.43 2.14
C PHE A 581 16.51 23.58 1.80
N SER A 582 17.24 24.12 2.78
CA SER A 582 18.14 25.25 2.58
C SER A 582 19.30 24.88 1.66
N VAL A 583 19.86 23.67 1.78
CA VAL A 583 20.89 23.14 0.89
C VAL A 583 20.36 22.92 -0.53
N ILE A 584 19.18 22.29 -0.69
CA ILE A 584 18.57 22.03 -2.00
C ILE A 584 18.30 23.34 -2.74
N GLU A 585 17.64 24.31 -2.10
CA GLU A 585 17.35 25.61 -2.72
C GLU A 585 18.63 26.38 -3.05
N THR A 586 19.66 26.33 -2.20
CA THR A 586 20.99 26.93 -2.50
C THR A 586 21.59 26.38 -3.79
N ILE A 587 21.67 25.06 -3.91
CA ILE A 587 22.30 24.37 -5.06
C ILE A 587 21.45 24.58 -6.33
N LYS A 588 20.12 24.55 -6.20
CA LYS A 588 19.15 24.78 -7.27
C LYS A 588 19.20 26.21 -7.81
N ASN A 589 19.22 27.20 -6.93
CA ASN A 589 19.20 28.62 -7.27
C ASN A 589 20.62 29.21 -7.45
N LYS A 590 21.66 28.39 -7.23
CA LYS A 590 23.09 28.72 -7.32
C LYS A 590 23.51 29.93 -6.48
N LYS A 591 22.89 30.11 -5.32
CA LYS A 591 23.03 31.31 -4.49
C LYS A 591 22.83 30.98 -3.01
N ILE A 592 23.73 31.48 -2.16
CA ILE A 592 23.55 31.45 -0.70
C ILE A 592 22.48 32.49 -0.32
N GLU A 593 21.38 32.05 0.29
CA GLU A 593 20.33 32.92 0.83
C GLU A 593 19.84 32.42 2.20
N ASN A 594 19.09 33.24 2.91
CA ASN A 594 18.29 32.75 4.02
C ASN A 594 16.98 32.17 3.46
N HIS A 595 16.81 30.86 3.60
CA HIS A 595 15.62 30.13 3.17
C HIS A 595 14.64 29.89 4.33
N TRP A 596 14.98 30.26 5.58
CA TRP A 596 14.08 30.31 6.73
C TRP A 596 12.98 31.37 6.49
N ILE A 597 11.72 30.95 6.38
CA ILE A 597 10.62 31.85 5.95
C ILE A 597 9.90 32.50 7.12
N LYS A 598 9.68 33.81 6.98
CA LYS A 598 9.29 34.75 8.03
C LYS A 598 7.81 34.74 8.45
N THR A 599 6.95 33.94 7.83
CA THR A 599 5.48 34.15 7.87
C THR A 599 4.76 33.50 9.04
N GLU A 600 5.32 32.47 9.69
CA GLU A 600 4.72 31.83 10.87
C GLU A 600 5.72 31.61 12.01
N SER A 601 6.92 31.09 11.69
CA SER A 601 7.89 30.74 12.74
C SER A 601 8.42 31.98 13.49
N ASN A 602 8.46 33.14 12.84
CA ASN A 602 8.97 34.37 13.45
C ASN A 602 8.00 35.02 14.42
N SER A 603 6.68 34.86 14.27
CA SER A 603 5.75 35.32 15.31
C SER A 603 5.90 34.50 16.58
N ILE A 604 6.15 33.19 16.47
CA ILE A 604 6.48 32.32 17.61
C ILE A 604 7.80 32.77 18.30
N LEU A 605 8.86 33.02 17.51
CA LEU A 605 10.13 33.54 18.04
C LEU A 605 9.95 34.88 18.76
N ILE A 606 9.21 35.82 18.15
CA ILE A 606 8.93 37.15 18.70
C ILE A 606 8.06 37.05 19.96
N ASP A 607 6.98 36.26 19.94
CA ASP A 607 6.08 36.03 21.09
C ASP A 607 6.86 35.49 22.30
N TYR A 608 7.80 34.56 22.08
CA TYR A 608 8.63 34.00 23.16
C TYR A 608 9.66 35.00 23.70
N ILE A 609 10.39 35.70 22.83
CA ILE A 609 11.36 36.73 23.23
C ILE A 609 10.65 37.87 24.00
N ASN A 610 9.42 38.21 23.62
CA ASN A 610 8.63 39.27 24.26
C ASN A 610 8.16 38.94 25.68
N LYS A 611 8.03 37.66 26.04
CA LYS A 611 7.71 37.26 27.43
C LYS A 611 8.83 37.63 28.41
N ASP A 612 10.08 37.70 27.94
CA ASP A 612 11.27 38.17 28.67
C ASP A 612 11.49 37.53 30.06
N LEU A 613 11.03 36.29 30.24
CA LEU A 613 11.10 35.59 31.51
C LEU A 613 12.55 35.49 31.98
N GLU A 614 12.79 35.77 33.26
CA GLU A 614 14.12 35.67 33.89
C GLU A 614 15.24 36.42 33.13
N GLY A 615 14.89 37.48 32.39
CA GLY A 615 15.82 38.29 31.60
C GLY A 615 16.20 37.69 30.24
N LEU A 616 15.35 36.85 29.65
CA LEU A 616 15.61 36.14 28.38
C LEU A 616 16.17 37.04 27.27
N LYS A 617 15.79 38.31 27.13
CA LYS A 617 16.34 39.19 26.08
C LYS A 617 17.84 39.48 26.27
N LYS A 618 18.32 39.65 27.51
CA LYS A 618 19.76 39.78 27.81
C LYS A 618 20.52 38.51 27.40
N ASP A 619 19.91 37.34 27.64
CA ASP A 619 20.43 36.04 27.24
C ASP A 619 20.45 35.85 25.70
N ILE A 620 19.40 36.23 24.98
CA ILE A 620 19.38 36.24 23.50
C ILE A 620 20.48 37.15 22.94
N ILE A 621 20.71 38.32 23.54
CA ILE A 621 21.80 39.23 23.13
C ILE A 621 23.18 38.58 23.33
N LEU A 622 23.39 37.78 24.38
CA LEU A 622 24.63 37.02 24.56
C LEU A 622 24.82 35.98 23.44
N LEU A 623 23.76 35.24 23.07
CA LEU A 623 23.78 34.29 21.96
C LEU A 623 24.06 34.99 20.62
N MET A 624 23.46 36.16 20.38
CA MET A 624 23.74 37.00 19.20
C MET A 624 25.19 37.51 19.14
N ASN A 625 25.90 37.56 20.27
CA ASN A 625 27.33 37.89 20.32
C ASN A 625 28.24 36.64 20.17
N LYS A 626 27.71 35.54 19.62
CA LYS A 626 28.35 34.20 19.53
C LYS A 626 28.69 33.57 20.88
N GLY A 627 28.06 34.04 21.96
CA GLY A 627 28.12 33.37 23.25
C GLY A 627 27.38 32.02 23.23
N LYS A 628 27.53 31.29 24.33
CA LYS A 628 26.72 30.10 24.63
C LYS A 628 26.09 30.26 26.02
N LEU A 629 24.89 29.70 26.21
CA LEU A 629 24.22 29.66 27.51
C LEU A 629 24.05 28.21 27.98
N LYS A 630 24.25 27.94 29.26
CA LYS A 630 23.90 26.65 29.85
C LYS A 630 22.39 26.64 30.16
N VAL A 631 21.69 25.55 29.82
CA VAL A 631 20.24 25.40 29.98
C VAL A 631 19.88 24.21 30.87
N ASN A 632 18.89 24.33 31.75
CA ASN A 632 18.31 23.19 32.47
C ASN A 632 17.10 22.63 31.71
N LEU A 633 17.34 21.63 30.86
CA LEU A 633 16.30 20.97 30.06
C LEU A 633 15.12 20.39 30.88
N ASN A 634 15.28 20.15 32.18
CA ASN A 634 14.20 19.67 33.06
C ASN A 634 13.14 20.73 33.35
N ALA A 635 13.40 22.01 33.02
CA ALA A 635 12.42 23.08 33.11
C ALA A 635 11.31 22.96 32.05
N TYR A 636 11.62 22.37 30.88
CA TYR A 636 10.66 22.18 29.81
C TYR A 636 9.68 21.02 30.10
N ARG A 637 8.38 21.32 29.96
CA ARG A 637 7.28 20.36 30.15
C ARG A 637 6.21 20.65 29.10
N SER A 638 6.06 19.75 28.14
CA SER A 638 5.10 19.84 27.04
C SER A 638 3.66 19.66 27.52
N ASP A 639 3.14 20.53 28.38
CA ASP A 639 1.78 20.41 28.95
C ASP A 639 0.73 20.99 27.98
N VAL A 640 -0.38 20.26 27.77
CA VAL A 640 -1.60 20.74 27.08
C VAL A 640 -2.09 22.09 27.64
N ARG A 641 -1.79 22.38 28.91
CA ARG A 641 -2.05 23.66 29.58
C ARG A 641 -1.01 24.77 29.27
N ASN A 642 -0.19 24.62 28.23
CA ASN A 642 0.84 25.58 27.79
C ASN A 642 1.92 25.92 28.84
N LYS A 643 2.23 24.99 29.77
CA LYS A 643 3.29 25.18 30.79
C LYS A 643 4.73 25.16 30.25
N GLU A 644 4.89 24.90 28.96
CA GLU A 644 6.16 24.97 28.20
C GLU A 644 6.87 26.33 28.27
N TYR A 645 6.18 27.37 28.74
CA TYR A 645 6.63 28.75 28.68
C TYR A 645 6.58 29.44 30.04
N GLU A 646 6.73 28.71 31.14
CA GLU A 646 6.74 29.24 32.51
C GLU A 646 8.13 29.68 33.00
N SER A 647 9.20 29.40 32.25
CA SER A 647 10.59 29.79 32.58
C SER A 647 11.42 30.04 31.32
N LYS A 648 12.58 30.70 31.45
CA LYS A 648 13.47 30.94 30.30
C LYS A 648 14.08 29.66 29.74
N ASP A 649 14.44 28.70 30.59
CA ASP A 649 15.04 27.44 30.16
C ASP A 649 14.04 26.58 29.39
N ALA A 650 12.75 26.66 29.74
CA ALA A 650 11.69 26.03 28.96
C ALA A 650 11.53 26.68 27.57
N ILE A 651 11.56 28.02 27.49
CA ILE A 651 11.55 28.76 26.21
C ILE A 651 12.78 28.43 25.35
N LEU A 652 13.99 28.44 25.93
CA LEU A 652 15.23 28.07 25.24
C LEU A 652 15.14 26.62 24.72
N THR A 653 14.55 25.70 25.49
CA THR A 653 14.31 24.32 25.06
C THR A 653 13.34 24.24 23.88
N ALA A 654 12.22 24.96 23.92
CA ALA A 654 11.29 25.05 22.79
C ALA A 654 11.98 25.59 21.51
N LEU A 655 12.85 26.59 21.65
CA LEU A 655 13.64 27.12 20.52
C LEU A 655 14.63 26.11 19.92
N ILE A 656 15.10 25.10 20.68
CA ILE A 656 15.90 23.99 20.14
C ILE A 656 15.02 23.09 19.26
N HIS A 657 13.82 22.71 19.73
CA HIS A 657 12.88 21.87 18.97
C HIS A 657 12.34 22.56 17.72
N LEU A 658 12.15 23.89 17.77
CA LEU A 658 11.80 24.73 16.62
C LEU A 658 12.99 24.95 15.64
N GLY A 659 14.22 24.60 16.02
CA GLY A 659 15.42 24.72 15.20
C GLY A 659 16.10 26.10 15.22
N TYR A 660 15.62 27.04 16.04
CA TYR A 660 16.24 28.36 16.23
C TYR A 660 17.52 28.29 17.08
N LEU A 661 17.68 27.25 17.90
CA LEU A 661 18.91 26.97 18.65
C LEU A 661 19.40 25.54 18.38
N ALA A 662 20.70 25.33 18.54
CA ALA A 662 21.30 24.00 18.67
C ALA A 662 21.79 23.78 20.10
N TYR A 663 21.92 22.50 20.48
CA TYR A 663 22.28 22.05 21.82
C TYR A 663 23.51 21.14 21.76
N ASP A 664 24.49 21.38 22.64
CA ASP A 664 25.66 20.52 22.83
C ASP A 664 25.47 19.63 24.06
N SER A 665 25.04 18.40 23.82
CA SER A 665 24.77 17.40 24.88
C SER A 665 26.02 16.89 25.62
N LYS A 666 27.23 17.37 25.30
CA LYS A 666 28.44 17.14 26.09
C LYS A 666 28.67 18.23 27.15
N SER A 667 28.12 19.43 26.94
CA SER A 667 28.41 20.60 27.78
C SER A 667 27.18 21.26 28.41
N ASP A 668 25.97 20.84 28.02
CA ASP A 668 24.66 21.40 28.37
C ASP A 668 24.43 22.83 27.83
N TYR A 669 25.18 23.24 26.80
CA TYR A 669 25.11 24.59 26.24
C TYR A 669 24.25 24.69 24.97
N VAL A 670 23.42 25.74 24.90
CA VAL A 670 22.72 26.19 23.70
C VAL A 670 23.49 27.29 22.96
N TYR A 671 23.33 27.33 21.64
CA TYR A 671 23.94 28.30 20.74
C TYR A 671 23.09 28.51 19.47
N ILE A 672 23.24 29.65 18.80
CA ILE A 672 22.65 29.87 17.47
C ILE A 672 23.43 28.98 16.48
N PRO A 673 22.77 28.08 15.71
CA PRO A 673 23.46 27.02 14.97
C PRO A 673 24.37 27.55 13.86
N ASN A 674 23.83 28.37 12.96
CA ASN A 674 24.43 28.69 11.67
C ASN A 674 24.14 30.16 11.25
N LYS A 675 24.62 30.59 10.08
CA LYS A 675 24.42 31.98 9.61
C LYS A 675 23.00 32.25 9.13
N GLU A 676 22.32 31.26 8.56
CA GLU A 676 20.91 31.35 8.18
C GLU A 676 20.06 31.79 9.39
N ILE A 677 20.05 31.00 10.47
CA ILE A 677 19.29 31.30 11.68
C ILE A 677 19.78 32.57 12.37
N TYR A 678 21.09 32.84 12.35
CA TYR A 678 21.63 34.09 12.87
C TYR A 678 21.04 35.34 12.18
N THR A 679 20.72 35.27 10.88
CA THR A 679 20.06 36.40 10.19
C THR A 679 18.61 36.62 10.59
N GLU A 680 17.91 35.61 11.12
CA GLU A 680 16.55 35.78 11.66
C GLU A 680 16.53 36.48 13.03
N PHE A 681 17.46 36.14 13.93
CA PHE A 681 17.69 36.94 15.15
C PHE A 681 18.13 38.39 14.83
N GLN A 682 18.65 38.62 13.62
CA GLN A 682 19.00 39.95 13.13
C GLN A 682 17.86 40.71 12.42
N ASP A 683 16.64 40.17 12.35
CA ASP A 683 15.51 40.88 11.75
C ASP A 683 15.21 42.21 12.49
N PRO A 684 14.89 43.31 11.77
CA PRO A 684 14.52 44.57 12.41
C PRO A 684 13.46 44.46 13.50
N GLN A 685 12.46 43.59 13.37
CA GLN A 685 11.41 43.43 14.38
C GLN A 685 11.99 42.89 15.70
N VAL A 686 12.78 41.82 15.64
CA VAL A 686 13.48 41.22 16.80
C VAL A 686 14.47 42.23 17.40
N LYS A 687 15.25 42.92 16.57
CA LYS A 687 16.19 43.97 17.01
C LYS A 687 15.50 45.13 17.71
N ILE A 688 14.36 45.61 17.21
CA ILE A 688 13.61 46.73 17.82
C ILE A 688 13.14 46.36 19.23
N LEU A 689 12.62 45.15 19.43
CA LEU A 689 12.16 44.66 20.74
C LEU A 689 13.30 44.54 21.75
N ASN A 690 14.47 44.05 21.31
CA ASN A 690 15.69 44.03 22.12
C ASN A 690 16.18 45.46 22.48
N ILE A 691 16.22 46.37 21.50
CA ILE A 691 16.69 47.76 21.70
C ILE A 691 15.75 48.57 22.61
N ILE A 692 14.43 48.40 22.47
CA ILE A 692 13.43 49.02 23.36
C ILE A 692 13.66 48.53 24.79
N THR A 693 13.82 47.22 24.98
CA THR A 693 14.01 46.65 26.32
C THR A 693 15.30 47.16 26.97
N CYS A 694 16.45 47.07 26.31
CA CYS A 694 17.72 47.54 26.89
C CYS A 694 17.76 49.05 27.15
N LYS A 695 16.88 49.85 26.52
CA LYS A 695 16.68 51.27 26.87
C LYS A 695 15.81 51.43 28.11
N ILE A 696 14.73 50.65 28.24
CA ILE A 696 13.85 50.65 29.42
C ILE A 696 14.61 50.14 30.66
N GLU A 697 15.35 49.04 30.55
CA GLU A 697 16.17 48.51 31.66
C GLU A 697 17.17 49.54 32.15
N LYS A 698 17.97 50.13 31.25
CA LYS A 698 18.93 51.19 31.62
C LYS A 698 18.26 52.41 32.23
N TYR A 699 17.08 52.80 31.72
CA TYR A 699 16.32 53.92 32.28
C TYR A 699 15.79 53.61 33.69
N ILE A 700 15.41 52.36 33.98
CA ILE A 700 15.02 51.91 35.33
C ILE A 700 16.25 51.83 36.24
N GLU A 701 17.38 51.32 35.75
CA GLU A 701 18.65 51.25 36.48
C GLU A 701 19.16 52.66 36.85
N THR A 702 18.97 53.69 36.01
CA THR A 702 19.38 55.08 36.30
C THR A 702 18.35 55.95 37.02
N ASN A 703 17.18 55.41 37.40
CA ASN A 703 16.13 56.16 38.12
C ASN A 703 15.62 55.41 39.37
N ASN A 704 16.45 54.52 39.94
CA ASN A 704 16.23 53.83 41.22
C ASN A 704 17.35 54.13 42.24
N GLU A 705 18.14 55.20 42.00
CA GLU A 705 18.94 55.91 43.00
C GLU A 705 18.21 57.18 43.44
#